data_AF-A0A553HQS8-F1
#
_entry.id   AF-A0A553HQS8-F1
#
_cell.length_a   1.000
_cell.length_b   1.000
_cell.length_c   1.000
_cell.angle_alpha   90.00
_cell.angle_beta   90.00
_cell.angle_gamma   90.00
#
_symmetry.space_group_name_H-M   'P 1'
#
loop_
_entity.id
_entity.type
_entity.pdbx_description
1 polymer ?
#
loop_
_entity_poly.entity_id
_entity_poly.type
_entity_poly.pdbx_seq_one_letter_code
_entity_poly.pdbx_strand_id
1 'polypeptide(L)'
;MLSGGNGDISAQNDDGDDDGTDDETVELDLADSWKLLLLKRPADGEVWDFTAPDSLKAFFDEWGYCFKRTVGKEGNILHRLLLNCEEGDIDRMTHLRDAVTTIVQRHPFLLWKSRTRHDDDSPLWLAIKQKEATMVMAFMEGLKRSNRRQASEVKTLLKQPVDPERRSMLQWAIEKNLEEDAIQAMLSHVSDDTLLVQDMNGRTALHAVLAYGDCTTDRVRTVQQMILQSSNALGVVDKLGRSIYAYHLWTQKQWLERKRLLEEKAEKEEKIKVSNKYPDRDLSEIDPKSASKIVMAQTSLDKNIDPKRALSQQSDSKNEITKGGLDNQTEINYGGKSGLQADRTLRSNQGFRREPPPEPTPIVRRTSKLQDQTDRTPPSLNEKDERKIAEQKRKAQSRRRRNAEENAQAAEKNQKRKDEQEKAKAREEAKRHPTILEANSQTVRLEIKLRCMRTLSPKETARILYGRNSEERQICFDFPGRPTVRLEAFRMSFQSVKFDEVLQYVAFPSVRFERKTSDEEVSSKDGLGRKEMIDIFEWLRKAKKVKRIVKVIVNDFEKPAHSDRAIVESLKGFRVEELQWLKTDLDPETILNVSDDIRKLRLRWSGSNTALRAWSDPYGLRKLQHLDTIQLELEGDEVLESYDDTRENIIKFETRMNLPPDTKIDENKLSEGDVSTPKKITVKVPAMTTFGRSAARIALTDIDTNHMHVENHKWLETMDSFREEMIPVWKEAQKRAIKDSSKELFAQPITVALIDDGVDVLEPSLQGKLIDGKTLSYDLPLGNEPTEQREHAFWESSGGHGTVMANMIFRVCPMARLYVIRMETHIDGENRSRITAHSAAEAINAAVDKGVNIISMSWTISQNEDSKDSGLQQAIDRACEKNILMFASSSDGGHFRDDSWPISLKRDAFFRIGAAKADGKPFDWAGPVNLLDYTFPGVDVIKAHSRSPQKSDSKYHDKLERMTTETGSSVATALAAGTAAMVLMCVRIAAIDSLENKRGVTQTVLNEMQKRNNMAVALERLGVKLGDNRFIEVWQTLDTRDWPNFKEKRPAAKMEMVAAKTIPLIPSQVMGT
;
A
#
# COMPACT_ATOMS: atom_id res chain seq x y z
N MET A 1 24.65 -59.09 -16.73
CA MET A 1 25.33 -59.29 -18.03
C MET A 1 25.65 -57.90 -18.56
N LEU A 2 26.93 -57.51 -18.55
CA LEU A 2 27.79 -57.41 -19.75
C LEU A 2 27.31 -56.32 -20.72
N SER A 3 28.08 -55.35 -21.21
CA SER A 3 29.42 -54.78 -20.95
C SER A 3 29.80 -53.96 -22.18
N GLY A 4 30.31 -52.74 -22.00
CA GLY A 4 31.31 -52.11 -22.88
C GLY A 4 30.81 -51.42 -24.16
N GLY A 5 31.48 -50.38 -24.66
CA GLY A 5 32.66 -49.69 -24.12
C GLY A 5 33.01 -48.43 -24.93
N ASN A 6 33.85 -47.55 -24.38
CA ASN A 6 34.38 -46.38 -25.08
C ASN A 6 35.44 -46.79 -26.14
N GLY A 7 35.65 -45.94 -27.14
CA GLY A 7 36.78 -46.01 -28.06
C GLY A 7 37.11 -44.65 -28.67
N ASP A 8 38.14 -43.98 -28.14
CA ASP A 8 38.88 -42.93 -28.85
C ASP A 8 39.65 -43.53 -30.03
N ILE A 9 39.63 -42.89 -31.19
CA ILE A 9 40.70 -43.04 -32.20
C ILE A 9 41.05 -41.66 -32.77
N SER A 10 42.33 -41.32 -32.64
CA SER A 10 42.96 -40.12 -33.19
C SER A 10 43.55 -40.34 -34.59
N ALA A 11 43.75 -39.23 -35.31
CA ALA A 11 44.64 -39.05 -36.46
C ALA A 11 44.23 -39.73 -37.78
N GLN A 12 44.25 -38.95 -38.87
CA GLN A 12 45.44 -38.85 -39.71
C GLN A 12 45.39 -37.58 -40.59
N ASN A 13 46.57 -37.07 -40.92
CA ASN A 13 46.74 -36.03 -41.94
C ASN A 13 46.62 -36.70 -43.31
N ASP A 14 46.11 -35.97 -44.30
CA ASP A 14 46.34 -36.29 -45.72
C ASP A 14 46.73 -34.97 -46.40
N ASP A 15 47.98 -34.90 -46.85
CA ASP A 15 48.55 -33.74 -47.52
C ASP A 15 48.18 -33.81 -49.02
N GLY A 16 47.48 -32.79 -49.52
CA GLY A 16 47.04 -32.71 -50.92
C GLY A 16 47.35 -31.34 -51.50
N ASP A 17 48.34 -31.31 -52.39
CA ASP A 17 48.96 -30.16 -53.05
C ASP A 17 48.04 -28.94 -53.33
N ASP A 18 48.38 -27.80 -52.73
CA ASP A 18 47.77 -26.49 -52.96
C ASP A 18 48.50 -25.78 -54.11
N ASP A 19 47.96 -25.88 -55.32
CA ASP A 19 48.53 -25.25 -56.52
C ASP A 19 48.05 -23.80 -56.61
N GLY A 20 48.98 -22.86 -56.46
CA GLY A 20 48.68 -21.47 -56.14
C GLY A 20 47.95 -20.71 -57.25
N THR A 21 46.80 -20.13 -56.92
CA THR A 21 46.25 -18.95 -57.60
C THR A 21 46.07 -17.82 -56.60
N ASP A 22 46.91 -16.80 -56.72
CA ASP A 22 46.76 -15.51 -56.05
C ASP A 22 45.45 -14.84 -56.51
N ASP A 23 44.35 -15.05 -55.78
CA ASP A 23 43.11 -14.32 -55.99
C ASP A 23 43.11 -13.09 -55.08
N GLU A 24 43.44 -11.93 -55.64
CA GLU A 24 43.51 -10.65 -54.94
C GLU A 24 42.17 -10.35 -54.25
N THR A 25 42.09 -10.55 -52.94
CA THR A 25 40.93 -10.09 -52.15
C THR A 25 40.91 -8.57 -52.15
N VAL A 26 40.17 -7.99 -53.09
CA VAL A 26 39.99 -6.55 -53.22
C VAL A 26 39.35 -6.01 -51.94
N GLU A 27 40.16 -5.41 -51.07
CA GLU A 27 39.68 -4.52 -50.01
C GLU A 27 39.09 -3.26 -50.68
N LEU A 28 37.86 -3.38 -51.19
CA LEU A 28 37.06 -2.22 -51.58
C LEU A 28 36.84 -1.35 -50.35
N ASP A 29 37.21 -0.07 -50.47
CA ASP A 29 36.98 0.94 -49.43
C ASP A 29 35.48 1.22 -49.30
N LEU A 30 34.84 0.40 -48.46
CA LEU A 30 33.40 0.24 -48.34
C LEU A 30 32.71 1.39 -47.60
N ALA A 31 33.47 2.38 -47.09
CA ALA A 31 32.96 3.51 -46.34
C ALA A 31 32.03 4.41 -47.19
N ASP A 32 32.50 4.85 -48.37
CA ASP A 32 31.75 5.76 -49.24
C ASP A 32 30.75 5.02 -50.16
N SER A 33 30.96 3.72 -50.39
CA SER A 33 30.17 2.91 -51.33
C SER A 33 28.79 2.48 -50.79
N TRP A 34 28.61 2.47 -49.46
CA TRP A 34 27.46 1.81 -48.83
C TRP A 34 26.11 2.50 -49.06
N LYS A 35 26.10 3.84 -49.20
CA LYS A 35 24.89 4.61 -49.59
C LYS A 35 24.44 4.32 -51.03
N LEU A 36 25.28 3.72 -51.87
CA LEU A 36 24.92 3.29 -53.23
C LEU A 36 24.56 1.79 -53.30
N LEU A 37 25.31 0.92 -52.61
CA LEU A 37 25.13 -0.55 -52.68
C LEU A 37 23.74 -1.05 -52.27
N LEU A 38 23.15 -0.48 -51.22
CA LEU A 38 21.84 -0.89 -50.70
C LEU A 38 20.65 -0.24 -51.41
N LEU A 39 20.91 0.83 -52.16
CA LEU A 39 19.89 1.65 -52.83
C LEU A 39 19.92 1.53 -54.34
N LYS A 40 20.91 0.86 -54.93
CA LYS A 40 21.01 0.63 -56.37
C LYS A 40 21.50 -0.77 -56.71
N ARG A 41 20.90 -1.38 -57.72
CA ARG A 41 21.32 -2.68 -58.28
C ARG A 41 22.63 -2.50 -59.07
N PRO A 42 23.67 -3.33 -58.85
CA PRO A 42 24.99 -3.16 -59.49
C PRO A 42 24.97 -3.23 -61.02
N ALA A 43 24.03 -3.97 -61.59
CA ALA A 43 23.96 -4.23 -63.03
C ALA A 43 23.44 -3.04 -63.87
N ASP A 44 22.62 -2.16 -63.31
CA ASP A 44 21.91 -1.09 -64.05
C ASP A 44 21.79 0.25 -63.30
N GLY A 45 22.08 0.30 -62.00
CA GLY A 45 21.97 1.49 -61.18
C GLY A 45 20.53 1.90 -60.82
N GLU A 46 19.54 1.05 -61.10
CA GLU A 46 18.14 1.26 -60.67
C GLU A 46 17.95 0.97 -59.18
N VAL A 47 16.94 1.60 -58.57
CA VAL A 47 16.65 1.40 -57.15
C VAL A 47 16.02 0.04 -56.90
N TRP A 48 16.53 -0.67 -55.89
CA TRP A 48 15.96 -1.95 -55.44
C TRP A 48 14.50 -1.77 -54.98
N ASP A 49 13.55 -2.30 -55.75
CA ASP A 49 12.18 -2.45 -55.28
C ASP A 49 12.07 -3.68 -54.36
N PHE A 50 12.09 -3.44 -53.06
CA PHE A 50 11.93 -4.48 -52.04
C PHE A 50 10.47 -4.93 -51.83
N THR A 51 9.50 -4.34 -52.56
CA THR A 51 8.09 -4.80 -52.55
C THR A 51 7.85 -5.92 -53.57
N ALA A 52 8.65 -6.00 -54.63
CA ALA A 52 8.58 -7.06 -55.64
C ALA A 52 9.36 -8.33 -55.23
N PRO A 53 8.72 -9.52 -55.21
CA PRO A 53 9.38 -10.77 -54.78
C PRO A 53 10.64 -11.14 -55.57
N ASP A 54 10.66 -10.87 -56.89
CA ASP A 54 11.75 -11.26 -57.78
C ASP A 54 12.98 -10.35 -57.63
N SER A 55 12.75 -9.04 -57.49
CA SER A 55 13.78 -8.05 -57.14
C SER A 55 14.43 -8.37 -55.79
N LEU A 56 13.59 -8.67 -54.79
CA LEU A 56 14.06 -9.07 -53.47
C LEU A 56 14.81 -10.42 -53.51
N LYS A 57 14.40 -11.37 -54.33
CA LYS A 57 15.15 -12.62 -54.53
C LYS A 57 16.53 -12.34 -55.15
N ALA A 58 16.59 -11.57 -56.23
CA ALA A 58 17.84 -11.19 -56.88
C ALA A 58 18.82 -10.51 -55.90
N PHE A 59 18.32 -9.60 -55.05
CA PHE A 59 19.11 -8.97 -53.99
C PHE A 59 19.73 -9.99 -53.02
N PHE A 60 18.97 -10.99 -52.56
CA PHE A 60 19.50 -12.02 -51.64
C PHE A 60 20.40 -13.05 -52.34
N ASP A 61 20.20 -13.32 -53.63
CA ASP A 61 21.07 -14.20 -54.41
C ASP A 61 22.43 -13.53 -54.72
N GLU A 62 22.42 -12.22 -55.04
CA GLU A 62 23.63 -11.41 -55.32
C GLU A 62 24.41 -11.05 -54.03
N TRP A 63 23.72 -10.60 -52.97
CA TRP A 63 24.34 -10.15 -51.71
C TRP A 63 24.36 -11.23 -50.61
N GLY A 64 23.94 -12.46 -50.93
CA GLY A 64 23.81 -13.57 -49.99
C GLY A 64 25.05 -13.91 -49.16
N TYR A 65 26.24 -13.52 -49.63
CA TYR A 65 27.51 -13.70 -48.92
C TYR A 65 27.69 -12.71 -47.75
N CYS A 66 27.25 -11.45 -47.90
CA CYS A 66 27.34 -10.40 -46.86
C CYS A 66 26.55 -10.73 -45.58
N PHE A 67 25.60 -11.66 -45.65
CA PHE A 67 24.78 -12.07 -44.51
C PHE A 67 25.36 -13.27 -43.72
N LYS A 68 26.48 -13.87 -44.17
CA LYS A 68 26.97 -15.15 -43.60
C LYS A 68 27.74 -15.03 -42.28
N ARG A 69 28.54 -13.97 -42.06
CA ARG A 69 29.03 -13.51 -40.74
C ARG A 69 29.81 -12.19 -40.88
N THR A 70 30.05 -11.54 -39.73
CA THR A 70 30.75 -10.24 -39.53
C THR A 70 31.81 -9.88 -40.57
N VAL A 71 31.68 -8.68 -41.17
CA VAL A 71 32.63 -8.13 -42.16
C VAL A 71 33.54 -7.12 -41.45
N GLY A 72 34.70 -7.58 -40.99
CA GLY A 72 35.73 -6.75 -40.37
C GLY A 72 35.38 -6.18 -38.98
N LYS A 73 35.99 -5.03 -38.65
CA LYS A 73 35.91 -4.36 -37.34
C LYS A 73 34.57 -3.65 -37.07
N GLU A 74 33.73 -3.49 -38.08
CA GLU A 74 32.49 -2.69 -38.04
C GLU A 74 31.23 -3.50 -37.73
N GLY A 75 31.34 -4.83 -37.65
CA GLY A 75 30.25 -5.73 -37.29
C GLY A 75 29.54 -6.36 -38.49
N ASN A 76 28.22 -6.30 -38.52
CA ASN A 76 27.40 -6.88 -39.59
C ASN A 76 26.60 -5.79 -40.33
N ILE A 77 25.88 -6.18 -41.38
CA ILE A 77 25.12 -5.25 -42.24
C ILE A 77 24.15 -4.33 -41.46
N LEU A 78 23.54 -4.82 -40.39
CA LEU A 78 22.63 -4.03 -39.55
C LEU A 78 23.37 -2.99 -38.69
N HIS A 79 24.62 -3.28 -38.28
CA HIS A 79 25.47 -2.28 -37.62
C HIS A 79 25.90 -1.18 -38.60
N ARG A 80 26.32 -1.54 -39.82
CA ARG A 80 26.73 -0.55 -40.85
C ARG A 80 25.59 0.38 -41.26
N LEU A 81 24.37 -0.15 -41.41
CA LEU A 81 23.17 0.67 -41.63
C LEU A 81 23.01 1.73 -40.52
N LEU A 82 23.08 1.32 -39.26
CA LEU A 82 22.92 2.22 -38.11
C LEU A 82 24.11 3.18 -37.90
N LEU A 83 25.29 2.88 -38.43
CA LEU A 83 26.46 3.77 -38.32
C LEU A 83 26.52 4.83 -39.44
N ASN A 84 25.91 4.56 -40.60
CA ASN A 84 26.07 5.37 -41.81
C ASN A 84 24.78 6.10 -42.28
N CYS A 85 23.63 5.87 -41.62
CA CYS A 85 22.41 6.66 -41.80
C CYS A 85 22.44 7.93 -40.95
N GLU A 86 22.00 9.06 -41.51
CA GLU A 86 21.82 10.31 -40.78
C GLU A 86 20.40 10.37 -40.18
N GLU A 87 20.22 11.17 -39.11
CA GLU A 87 18.97 11.28 -38.35
C GLU A 87 17.80 11.69 -39.28
N GLY A 88 16.84 10.76 -39.49
CA GLY A 88 15.69 10.94 -40.36
C GLY A 88 15.86 10.57 -41.85
N ASP A 89 17.01 10.02 -42.28
CA ASP A 89 17.15 9.46 -43.64
C ASP A 89 16.26 8.22 -43.84
N ILE A 90 16.07 7.42 -42.80
CA ILE A 90 15.34 6.14 -42.85
C ILE A 90 13.82 6.39 -43.03
N ASP A 91 13.26 7.40 -42.38
CA ASP A 91 11.84 7.76 -42.52
C ASP A 91 11.47 8.28 -43.91
N ARG A 92 12.47 8.79 -44.66
CA ARG A 92 12.33 9.22 -46.05
C ARG A 92 12.40 8.06 -47.04
N MET A 93 12.80 6.86 -46.61
CA MET A 93 13.07 5.70 -47.46
C MET A 93 12.25 4.47 -47.02
N THR A 94 10.95 4.49 -47.32
CA THR A 94 10.01 3.38 -47.02
C THR A 94 10.54 2.01 -47.46
N HIS A 95 11.12 1.91 -48.66
CA HIS A 95 11.70 0.67 -49.20
C HIS A 95 12.82 0.08 -48.31
N LEU A 96 13.57 0.90 -47.58
CA LEU A 96 14.66 0.46 -46.70
C LEU A 96 14.10 -0.21 -45.42
N ARG A 97 12.95 0.23 -44.92
CA ARG A 97 12.23 -0.42 -43.81
C ARG A 97 11.80 -1.85 -44.17
N ASP A 98 11.27 -2.04 -45.38
CA ASP A 98 10.82 -3.35 -45.86
C ASP A 98 12.00 -4.30 -46.17
N ALA A 99 13.10 -3.76 -46.71
CA ALA A 99 14.36 -4.48 -46.87
C ALA A 99 14.87 -5.01 -45.51
N VAL A 100 15.00 -4.13 -44.51
CA VAL A 100 15.45 -4.48 -43.16
C VAL A 100 14.53 -5.51 -42.49
N THR A 101 13.21 -5.33 -42.62
CA THR A 101 12.20 -6.28 -42.13
C THR A 101 12.42 -7.67 -42.72
N THR A 102 12.68 -7.75 -44.03
CA THR A 102 12.87 -9.03 -44.74
C THR A 102 14.25 -9.67 -44.46
N ILE A 103 15.29 -8.86 -44.28
CA ILE A 103 16.62 -9.32 -43.83
C ILE A 103 16.51 -9.96 -42.45
N VAL A 104 15.84 -9.31 -41.49
CA VAL A 104 15.64 -9.88 -40.15
C VAL A 104 14.72 -11.10 -40.17
N GLN A 105 13.70 -11.13 -41.04
CA GLN A 105 12.84 -12.30 -41.23
C GLN A 105 13.63 -13.55 -41.65
N ARG A 106 14.55 -13.42 -42.62
CA ARG A 106 15.38 -14.52 -43.14
C ARG A 106 16.57 -14.85 -42.25
N HIS A 107 17.16 -13.85 -41.57
CA HIS A 107 18.38 -14.00 -40.77
C HIS A 107 18.27 -13.34 -39.37
N PRO A 108 17.39 -13.82 -38.46
CA PRO A 108 17.21 -13.24 -37.12
C PRO A 108 18.49 -13.15 -36.28
N PHE A 109 19.43 -14.07 -36.49
CA PHE A 109 20.70 -14.13 -35.77
C PHE A 109 21.57 -12.87 -35.95
N LEU A 110 21.33 -12.05 -36.98
CA LEU A 110 22.03 -10.78 -37.19
C LEU A 110 21.76 -9.75 -36.07
N LEU A 111 20.70 -9.92 -35.28
CA LEU A 111 20.42 -9.06 -34.12
C LEU A 111 21.27 -9.37 -32.88
N TRP A 112 22.06 -10.46 -32.87
CA TRP A 112 22.99 -10.74 -31.78
C TRP A 112 24.23 -9.85 -31.79
N LYS A 113 24.93 -9.80 -30.65
CA LYS A 113 26.20 -9.08 -30.46
C LYS A 113 27.26 -9.54 -31.47
N SER A 114 27.99 -8.59 -32.04
CA SER A 114 29.13 -8.90 -32.93
C SER A 114 30.32 -9.43 -32.11
N ARG A 115 30.98 -10.50 -32.59
CA ARG A 115 32.21 -11.04 -31.94
C ARG A 115 33.49 -10.23 -32.22
N THR A 116 33.43 -9.21 -33.08
CA THR A 116 34.62 -8.53 -33.63
C THR A 116 34.80 -7.08 -33.19
N ARG A 117 33.89 -6.53 -32.37
CA ARG A 117 33.90 -5.12 -31.94
C ARG A 117 34.37 -5.02 -30.48
N HIS A 118 35.16 -4.00 -30.16
CA HIS A 118 35.66 -3.79 -28.79
C HIS A 118 34.57 -3.40 -27.77
N ASP A 119 33.45 -2.86 -28.24
CA ASP A 119 32.19 -2.77 -27.51
C ASP A 119 31.23 -3.85 -28.06
N ASP A 120 30.87 -4.84 -27.24
CA ASP A 120 29.95 -5.95 -27.54
C ASP A 120 28.48 -5.49 -27.69
N ASP A 121 28.22 -4.41 -28.43
CA ASP A 121 26.88 -3.89 -28.72
C ASP A 121 26.17 -4.79 -29.78
N SER A 122 24.85 -4.93 -29.65
CA SER A 122 23.95 -5.56 -30.64
C SER A 122 23.36 -4.48 -31.56
N PRO A 123 22.97 -4.76 -32.81
CA PRO A 123 22.34 -3.75 -33.66
C PRO A 123 20.99 -3.29 -33.12
N LEU A 124 20.22 -4.17 -32.46
CA LEU A 124 18.98 -3.79 -31.79
C LEU A 124 19.24 -2.80 -30.65
N TRP A 125 20.29 -3.05 -29.86
CA TRP A 125 20.73 -2.15 -28.81
C TRP A 125 21.28 -0.82 -29.36
N LEU A 126 22.00 -0.85 -30.47
CA LEU A 126 22.53 0.35 -31.13
C LEU A 126 21.40 1.26 -31.66
N ALA A 127 20.37 0.68 -32.31
CA ALA A 127 19.19 1.43 -32.76
C ALA A 127 18.44 2.08 -31.59
N ILE A 128 18.23 1.34 -30.50
CA ILE A 128 17.67 1.88 -29.25
C ILE A 128 18.55 3.03 -28.72
N LYS A 129 19.87 2.85 -28.68
CA LYS A 129 20.87 3.83 -28.19
C LYS A 129 20.87 5.14 -28.99
N GLN A 130 20.61 5.07 -30.30
CA GLN A 130 20.47 6.20 -31.22
C GLN A 130 19.05 6.81 -31.23
N LYS A 131 18.05 6.13 -30.67
CA LYS A 131 16.61 6.44 -30.72
C LYS A 131 15.92 6.23 -32.08
N GLU A 132 16.49 5.40 -32.94
CA GLU A 132 15.97 5.08 -34.27
C GLU A 132 14.73 4.15 -34.20
N ALA A 133 13.56 4.74 -33.94
CA ALA A 133 12.31 4.01 -33.72
C ALA A 133 11.88 3.15 -34.93
N THR A 134 12.02 3.68 -36.15
CA THR A 134 11.69 2.99 -37.40
C THR A 134 12.51 1.71 -37.60
N MET A 135 13.79 1.72 -37.20
CA MET A 135 14.65 0.52 -37.23
C MET A 135 14.25 -0.51 -36.17
N VAL A 136 13.93 -0.06 -34.94
CA VAL A 136 13.43 -0.96 -33.89
C VAL A 136 12.11 -1.64 -34.32
N MET A 137 11.19 -0.89 -34.94
CA MET A 137 9.96 -1.46 -35.50
C MET A 137 10.21 -2.47 -36.63
N ALA A 138 11.11 -2.16 -37.57
CA ALA A 138 11.48 -3.08 -38.65
C ALA A 138 12.10 -4.38 -38.13
N PHE A 139 12.99 -4.29 -37.12
CA PHE A 139 13.58 -5.45 -36.46
C PHE A 139 12.51 -6.32 -35.77
N MET A 140 11.55 -5.72 -35.07
CA MET A 140 10.50 -6.46 -34.38
C MET A 140 9.51 -7.12 -35.35
N GLU A 141 9.04 -6.42 -36.39
CA GLU A 141 8.15 -7.02 -37.40
C GLU A 141 8.87 -8.12 -38.21
N GLY A 142 10.17 -7.99 -38.48
CA GLY A 142 10.98 -9.05 -39.07
C GLY A 142 11.06 -10.29 -38.17
N LEU A 143 11.29 -10.10 -36.86
CA LEU A 143 11.27 -11.18 -35.87
C LEU A 143 9.91 -11.89 -35.80
N LYS A 144 8.81 -11.14 -35.88
CA LYS A 144 7.44 -11.66 -35.88
C LYS A 144 7.13 -12.56 -37.08
N ARG A 145 7.73 -12.29 -38.23
CA ARG A 145 7.59 -13.07 -39.47
C ARG A 145 8.60 -14.23 -39.59
N SER A 146 9.55 -14.35 -38.66
CA SER A 146 10.66 -15.31 -38.70
C SER A 146 10.34 -16.69 -38.10
N ASN A 147 11.23 -17.66 -38.28
CA ASN A 147 11.08 -19.02 -37.75
C ASN A 147 11.12 -19.03 -36.20
N ARG A 148 10.11 -19.67 -35.57
CA ARG A 148 9.93 -19.75 -34.11
C ARG A 148 11.22 -20.13 -33.33
N ARG A 149 12.05 -21.03 -33.85
CA ARG A 149 13.29 -21.47 -33.17
C ARG A 149 14.30 -20.32 -33.06
N GLN A 150 14.64 -19.68 -34.18
CA GLN A 150 15.57 -18.55 -34.22
C GLN A 150 15.00 -17.31 -33.51
N ALA A 151 13.69 -17.07 -33.60
CA ALA A 151 13.01 -16.02 -32.84
C ALA A 151 13.15 -16.23 -31.32
N SER A 152 13.11 -17.47 -30.82
CA SER A 152 13.27 -17.77 -29.39
C SER A 152 14.68 -17.49 -28.87
N GLU A 153 15.70 -17.70 -29.69
CA GLU A 153 17.09 -17.33 -29.37
C GLU A 153 17.19 -15.80 -29.22
N VAL A 154 16.66 -15.03 -30.18
CA VAL A 154 16.69 -13.55 -30.10
C VAL A 154 15.84 -13.00 -28.94
N LYS A 155 14.76 -13.68 -28.50
CA LYS A 155 14.05 -13.31 -27.27
C LYS A 155 14.92 -13.41 -26.00
N THR A 156 15.99 -14.21 -26.02
CA THR A 156 16.95 -14.31 -24.91
C THR A 156 17.84 -13.06 -24.83
N LEU A 157 18.13 -12.41 -25.97
CA LEU A 157 18.86 -11.14 -26.02
C LEU A 157 18.13 -10.02 -25.25
N LEU A 158 16.79 -9.95 -25.36
CA LEU A 158 15.97 -8.97 -24.63
C LEU A 158 16.04 -9.13 -23.09
N LYS A 159 16.42 -10.32 -22.59
CA LYS A 159 16.62 -10.59 -21.15
C LYS A 159 18.00 -10.17 -20.64
N GLN A 160 18.97 -9.95 -21.52
CA GLN A 160 20.34 -9.64 -21.09
C GLN A 160 20.46 -8.18 -20.61
N PRO A 161 21.20 -7.91 -19.52
CA PRO A 161 21.52 -6.55 -19.12
C PRO A 161 22.40 -5.88 -20.17
N VAL A 162 22.09 -4.62 -20.50
CA VAL A 162 22.80 -3.86 -21.55
C VAL A 162 23.81 -2.85 -21.02
N ASP A 163 23.77 -2.52 -19.73
CA ASP A 163 24.63 -1.53 -19.12
C ASP A 163 25.19 -2.00 -17.75
N PRO A 164 26.19 -1.30 -17.18
CA PRO A 164 26.72 -1.62 -15.85
C PRO A 164 25.67 -1.53 -14.74
N GLU A 165 24.60 -0.75 -14.94
CA GLU A 165 23.46 -0.66 -14.02
C GLU A 165 22.47 -1.82 -14.13
N ARG A 166 22.78 -2.82 -14.96
CA ARG A 166 21.99 -4.05 -15.20
C ARG A 166 20.57 -3.80 -15.75
N ARG A 167 20.35 -2.66 -16.42
CA ARG A 167 19.07 -2.37 -17.08
C ARG A 167 18.86 -3.32 -18.27
N SER A 168 17.62 -3.70 -18.53
CA SER A 168 17.20 -4.37 -19.75
C SER A 168 17.06 -3.39 -20.93
N MET A 169 17.08 -3.90 -22.16
CA MET A 169 16.83 -3.09 -23.37
C MET A 169 15.51 -2.31 -23.28
N LEU A 170 14.45 -2.95 -22.75
CA LEU A 170 13.12 -2.37 -22.60
C LEU A 170 13.11 -1.22 -21.58
N GLN A 171 13.75 -1.41 -20.41
CA GLN A 171 13.89 -0.34 -19.41
C GLN A 171 14.58 0.89 -19.99
N TRP A 172 15.69 0.68 -20.70
CA TRP A 172 16.49 1.76 -21.26
C TRP A 172 15.72 2.52 -22.35
N ALA A 173 15.01 1.81 -23.24
CA ALA A 173 14.15 2.43 -24.26
C ALA A 173 13.07 3.33 -23.64
N ILE A 174 12.42 2.86 -22.57
CA ILE A 174 11.42 3.61 -21.81
C ILE A 174 12.03 4.85 -21.14
N GLU A 175 13.16 4.72 -20.45
CA GLU A 175 13.80 5.85 -19.74
C GLU A 175 14.37 6.93 -20.67
N LYS A 176 14.61 6.59 -21.95
CA LYS A 176 15.19 7.51 -22.93
C LYS A 176 14.16 8.17 -23.84
N ASN A 177 12.87 7.88 -23.64
CA ASN A 177 11.77 8.32 -24.48
C ASN A 177 12.02 7.94 -25.95
N LEU A 178 12.15 6.64 -26.23
CA LEU A 178 11.91 6.10 -27.56
C LEU A 178 10.41 6.26 -27.91
N GLU A 179 10.07 6.31 -29.19
CA GLU A 179 8.68 6.41 -29.64
C GLU A 179 7.82 5.24 -29.17
N GLU A 180 6.55 5.53 -28.85
CA GLU A 180 5.66 4.55 -28.22
C GLU A 180 5.41 3.33 -29.12
N ASP A 181 5.27 3.52 -30.43
CA ASP A 181 5.02 2.44 -31.39
C ASP A 181 6.19 1.44 -31.45
N ALA A 182 7.43 1.92 -31.28
CA ALA A 182 8.60 1.06 -31.13
C ALA A 182 8.58 0.29 -29.80
N ILE A 183 8.18 0.92 -28.70
CA ILE A 183 8.03 0.27 -27.38
C ILE A 183 6.92 -0.81 -27.45
N GLN A 184 5.78 -0.50 -28.06
CA GLN A 184 4.67 -1.43 -28.33
C GLN A 184 5.11 -2.63 -29.17
N ALA A 185 5.90 -2.38 -30.22
CA ALA A 185 6.47 -3.45 -31.05
C ALA A 185 7.40 -4.35 -30.22
N MET A 186 8.29 -3.79 -29.40
CA MET A 186 9.14 -4.56 -28.48
C MET A 186 8.29 -5.43 -27.52
N LEU A 187 7.25 -4.86 -26.91
CA LEU A 187 6.39 -5.55 -25.95
C LEU A 187 5.63 -6.75 -26.53
N SER A 188 5.38 -6.78 -27.84
CA SER A 188 4.78 -7.95 -28.50
C SER A 188 5.70 -9.18 -28.51
N HIS A 189 7.01 -9.01 -28.29
CA HIS A 189 8.01 -10.09 -28.27
C HIS A 189 8.55 -10.43 -26.88
N VAL A 190 8.38 -9.53 -25.91
CA VAL A 190 8.81 -9.64 -24.51
C VAL A 190 8.11 -10.80 -23.80
N SER A 191 8.83 -11.48 -22.89
CA SER A 191 8.31 -12.58 -22.06
C SER A 191 8.14 -12.14 -20.60
N ASP A 192 7.39 -12.88 -19.79
CA ASP A 192 7.19 -12.57 -18.36
C ASP A 192 8.54 -12.42 -17.62
N ASP A 193 9.47 -13.38 -17.82
CA ASP A 193 10.85 -13.31 -17.30
C ASP A 193 11.57 -12.00 -17.67
N THR A 194 11.30 -11.44 -18.85
CA THR A 194 11.91 -10.20 -19.33
C THR A 194 11.36 -8.98 -18.57
N LEU A 195 10.08 -9.01 -18.17
CA LEU A 195 9.46 -7.98 -17.33
C LEU A 195 9.91 -8.08 -15.86
N LEU A 196 10.42 -9.24 -15.43
CA LEU A 196 10.98 -9.48 -14.10
C LEU A 196 12.46 -9.08 -13.96
N VAL A 197 13.16 -8.73 -15.04
CA VAL A 197 14.57 -8.27 -14.99
C VAL A 197 14.70 -7.00 -14.14
N GLN A 198 15.61 -7.01 -13.17
CA GLN A 198 15.86 -5.91 -12.24
C GLN A 198 17.18 -5.18 -12.52
N ASP A 199 17.14 -3.85 -12.43
CA ASP A 199 18.35 -3.00 -12.41
C ASP A 199 19.12 -3.11 -11.08
N MET A 200 20.25 -2.39 -10.97
CA MET A 200 21.02 -2.28 -9.72
C MET A 200 20.24 -1.68 -8.54
N ASN A 201 19.05 -1.11 -8.74
CA ASN A 201 18.15 -0.58 -7.72
C ASN A 201 16.98 -1.52 -7.38
N GLY A 202 16.90 -2.71 -7.99
CA GLY A 202 15.78 -3.66 -7.84
C GLY A 202 14.54 -3.33 -8.68
N ARG A 203 14.63 -2.36 -9.59
CA ARG A 203 13.52 -1.86 -10.40
C ARG A 203 13.38 -2.67 -11.68
N THR A 204 12.13 -2.92 -12.09
CA THR A 204 11.76 -3.61 -13.33
C THR A 204 11.37 -2.65 -14.45
N ALA A 205 11.04 -3.16 -15.65
CA ALA A 205 10.48 -2.35 -16.74
C ALA A 205 9.18 -1.63 -16.34
N LEU A 206 8.34 -2.27 -15.50
CA LEU A 206 7.15 -1.62 -14.93
C LEU A 206 7.51 -0.40 -14.07
N HIS A 207 8.57 -0.46 -13.26
CA HIS A 207 9.01 0.69 -12.48
C HIS A 207 9.47 1.85 -13.37
N ALA A 208 10.13 1.57 -14.50
CA ALA A 208 10.60 2.59 -15.44
C ALA A 208 9.44 3.33 -16.14
N VAL A 209 8.42 2.60 -16.62
CA VAL A 209 7.27 3.23 -17.31
C VAL A 209 6.38 4.03 -16.36
N LEU A 210 6.29 3.60 -15.09
CA LEU A 210 5.42 4.22 -14.07
C LEU A 210 5.99 5.50 -13.42
N ALA A 211 7.03 6.11 -13.97
CA ALA A 211 7.51 7.41 -13.49
C ALA A 211 6.47 8.51 -13.78
N TYR A 212 5.97 9.19 -12.74
CA TYR A 212 4.90 10.19 -12.85
C TYR A 212 5.19 11.29 -13.89
N GLY A 213 6.44 11.75 -13.98
CA GLY A 213 6.83 12.81 -14.92
C GLY A 213 6.56 12.46 -16.38
N ASP A 214 6.54 11.16 -16.73
CA ASP A 214 6.39 10.65 -18.09
C ASP A 214 5.00 10.05 -18.38
N CYS A 215 3.98 10.35 -17.56
CA CYS A 215 2.60 9.89 -17.76
C CYS A 215 1.87 10.60 -18.93
N THR A 216 2.31 10.37 -20.16
CA THR A 216 1.59 10.76 -21.38
C THR A 216 0.43 9.80 -21.69
N THR A 217 -0.49 10.20 -22.57
CA THR A 217 -1.65 9.36 -22.95
C THR A 217 -1.22 8.05 -23.61
N ASP A 218 -0.15 8.09 -24.42
CA ASP A 218 0.37 6.90 -25.10
C ASP A 218 1.04 5.95 -24.09
N ARG A 219 1.78 6.48 -23.10
CA ARG A 219 2.33 5.72 -21.97
C ARG A 219 1.27 4.96 -21.17
N VAL A 220 0.04 5.48 -21.05
CA VAL A 220 -1.06 4.76 -20.39
C VAL A 220 -1.36 3.44 -21.12
N ARG A 221 -1.29 3.41 -22.47
CA ARG A 221 -1.51 2.19 -23.27
C ARG A 221 -0.42 1.16 -23.02
N THR A 222 0.84 1.57 -22.99
CA THR A 222 1.96 0.68 -22.63
C THR A 222 1.83 0.14 -21.22
N VAL A 223 1.46 0.97 -20.24
CA VAL A 223 1.20 0.52 -18.87
C VAL A 223 0.09 -0.54 -18.85
N GLN A 224 -1.04 -0.30 -19.52
CA GLN A 224 -2.13 -1.27 -19.63
C GLN A 224 -1.66 -2.60 -20.25
N GLN A 225 -0.89 -2.56 -21.35
CA GLN A 225 -0.35 -3.76 -22.00
C GLN A 225 0.59 -4.56 -21.07
N MET A 226 1.56 -3.90 -20.44
CA MET A 226 2.54 -4.57 -19.56
C MET A 226 1.88 -5.20 -18.33
N ILE A 227 0.87 -4.53 -17.76
CA ILE A 227 0.08 -5.02 -16.62
C ILE A 227 -0.80 -6.21 -17.02
N LEU A 228 -1.31 -6.24 -18.25
CA LEU A 228 -2.04 -7.39 -18.80
C LEU A 228 -1.12 -8.58 -19.10
N GLN A 229 0.10 -8.34 -19.55
CA GLN A 229 1.09 -9.38 -19.87
C GLN A 229 1.66 -10.08 -18.62
N SER A 230 1.83 -9.37 -17.49
CA SER A 230 2.42 -9.94 -16.27
C SER A 230 1.62 -9.59 -15.01
N SER A 231 1.18 -10.61 -14.28
CA SER A 231 0.76 -10.49 -12.88
C SER A 231 1.96 -10.55 -11.92
N ASN A 232 2.98 -11.35 -12.26
CA ASN A 232 4.14 -11.61 -11.41
C ASN A 232 4.97 -10.34 -11.16
N ALA A 233 5.15 -9.51 -12.19
CA ALA A 233 5.91 -8.26 -12.09
C ALA A 233 5.24 -7.17 -11.23
N LEU A 234 3.96 -7.34 -10.85
CA LEU A 234 3.24 -6.43 -9.93
C LEU A 234 3.73 -6.58 -8.48
N GLY A 235 4.12 -7.80 -8.09
CA GLY A 235 4.55 -8.13 -6.73
C GLY A 235 5.99 -7.74 -6.40
N VAL A 236 6.76 -7.33 -7.42
CA VAL A 236 8.17 -6.95 -7.32
C VAL A 236 8.32 -5.59 -6.64
N VAL A 237 9.30 -5.50 -5.74
CA VAL A 237 9.66 -4.28 -5.00
C VAL A 237 11.09 -3.85 -5.33
N ASP A 238 11.35 -2.55 -5.29
CA ASP A 238 12.71 -2.02 -5.39
C ASP A 238 13.55 -2.27 -4.12
N LYS A 239 14.83 -1.93 -4.14
CA LYS A 239 15.75 -2.09 -2.98
C LYS A 239 15.35 -1.30 -1.72
N LEU A 240 14.41 -0.36 -1.81
CA LEU A 240 13.84 0.36 -0.66
C LEU A 240 12.49 -0.23 -0.22
N GLY A 241 12.11 -1.40 -0.74
CA GLY A 241 10.87 -2.10 -0.42
C GLY A 241 9.61 -1.48 -1.03
N ARG A 242 9.75 -0.60 -2.03
CA ARG A 242 8.61 0.06 -2.68
C ARG A 242 8.09 -0.82 -3.82
N SER A 243 6.80 -1.15 -3.77
CA SER A 243 6.07 -1.73 -4.91
C SER A 243 5.99 -0.75 -6.08
N ILE A 244 5.59 -1.25 -7.25
CA ILE A 244 5.31 -0.40 -8.43
C ILE A 244 4.31 0.75 -8.14
N TYR A 245 3.29 0.52 -7.29
CA TYR A 245 2.28 1.51 -6.93
C TYR A 245 2.84 2.55 -5.95
N ALA A 246 3.59 2.11 -4.94
CA ALA A 246 4.28 3.00 -3.99
C ALA A 246 5.38 3.81 -4.68
N TYR A 247 6.08 3.22 -5.66
CA TYR A 247 7.08 3.90 -6.48
C TYR A 247 6.44 5.00 -7.34
N HIS A 248 5.33 4.72 -8.02
CA HIS A 248 4.60 5.73 -8.79
C HIS A 248 4.18 6.92 -7.91
N LEU A 249 3.52 6.67 -6.77
CA LEU A 249 3.15 7.70 -5.79
C LEU A 249 4.36 8.48 -5.25
N TRP A 250 5.49 7.81 -5.05
CA TRP A 250 6.73 8.48 -4.64
C TRP A 250 7.26 9.40 -5.76
N THR A 251 7.28 8.96 -7.03
CA THR A 251 7.70 9.82 -8.14
C THR A 251 6.78 11.04 -8.32
N GLN A 252 5.47 10.89 -8.11
CA GLN A 252 4.50 12.00 -8.08
C GLN A 252 4.86 13.03 -7.00
N LYS A 253 5.10 12.59 -5.76
CA LYS A 253 5.53 13.47 -4.66
C LYS A 253 6.85 14.18 -4.97
N GLN A 254 7.83 13.48 -5.53
CA GLN A 254 9.12 14.08 -5.93
C GLN A 254 8.96 15.12 -7.05
N TRP A 255 8.09 14.86 -8.02
CA TRP A 255 7.82 15.80 -9.11
C TRP A 255 7.11 17.07 -8.63
N LEU A 256 6.07 16.91 -7.79
CA LEU A 256 5.35 18.04 -7.19
C LEU A 256 6.26 18.93 -6.33
N GLU A 257 7.15 18.32 -5.54
CA GLU A 257 8.10 19.06 -4.72
C GLU A 257 9.15 19.79 -5.57
N ARG A 258 9.68 19.15 -6.63
CA ARG A 258 10.56 19.82 -7.61
C ARG A 258 9.87 21.00 -8.28
N LYS A 259 8.60 20.84 -8.68
CA LYS A 259 7.79 21.91 -9.26
C LYS A 259 7.65 23.09 -8.28
N ARG A 260 7.29 22.83 -7.02
CA ARG A 260 7.18 23.85 -5.97
C ARG A 260 8.49 24.63 -5.79
N LEU A 261 9.63 23.93 -5.73
CA LEU A 261 10.95 24.57 -5.61
C LEU A 261 11.33 25.40 -6.84
N LEU A 262 10.89 25.02 -8.05
CA LEU A 262 11.07 25.80 -9.27
C LEU A 262 10.17 27.05 -9.29
N GLU A 263 8.91 26.93 -8.85
CA GLU A 263 7.98 28.06 -8.69
C GLU A 263 8.51 29.07 -7.65
N GLU A 264 8.93 28.61 -6.47
CA GLU A 264 9.56 29.45 -5.44
C GLU A 264 10.84 30.15 -5.94
N LYS A 265 11.63 29.47 -6.80
CA LYS A 265 12.83 30.06 -7.38
C LYS A 265 12.50 31.09 -8.46
N ALA A 266 11.51 30.83 -9.31
CA ALA A 266 11.02 31.78 -10.30
C ALA A 266 10.48 33.04 -9.63
N GLU A 267 9.69 32.92 -8.56
CA GLU A 267 9.24 34.06 -7.76
C GLU A 267 10.40 34.86 -7.15
N LYS A 268 11.43 34.19 -6.62
CA LYS A 268 12.62 34.86 -6.08
C LYS A 268 13.38 35.61 -7.16
N GLU A 269 13.58 35.00 -8.33
CA GLU A 269 14.20 35.65 -9.50
C GLU A 269 13.37 36.81 -10.04
N GLU A 270 12.03 36.72 -10.01
CA GLU A 270 11.13 37.80 -10.41
C GLU A 270 11.14 38.95 -9.40
N LYS A 271 11.07 38.67 -8.09
CA LYS A 271 11.22 39.67 -7.02
C LYS A 271 12.58 40.41 -7.12
N ILE A 272 13.67 39.69 -7.40
CA ILE A 272 14.99 40.28 -7.66
C ILE A 272 14.98 41.15 -8.93
N LYS A 273 14.35 40.70 -10.03
CA LYS A 273 14.21 41.50 -11.26
C LYS A 273 13.38 42.77 -11.06
N VAL A 274 12.28 42.70 -10.31
CA VAL A 274 11.43 43.87 -10.01
C VAL A 274 12.17 44.85 -9.09
N SER A 275 12.83 44.36 -8.04
CA SER A 275 13.67 45.18 -7.16
C SER A 275 14.81 45.88 -7.91
N ASN A 276 15.53 45.17 -8.79
CA ASN A 276 16.58 45.76 -9.62
C ASN A 276 16.05 46.73 -10.68
N LYS A 277 14.77 46.63 -11.09
CA LYS A 277 14.16 47.51 -12.09
C LYS A 277 13.55 48.78 -11.48
N TYR A 278 13.22 48.76 -10.18
CA TYR A 278 12.68 49.90 -9.44
C TYR A 278 13.32 50.01 -8.04
N PRO A 279 14.60 50.44 -7.95
CA PRO A 279 15.32 50.52 -6.67
C PRO A 279 14.77 51.58 -5.70
N ASP A 280 14.09 52.61 -6.21
CA ASP A 280 13.59 53.77 -5.44
C ASP A 280 12.06 53.74 -5.17
N ARG A 281 11.43 52.56 -5.15
CA ARG A 281 10.04 52.41 -4.66
C ARG A 281 9.97 51.42 -3.52
N ASP A 282 9.33 51.82 -2.44
CA ASP A 282 8.95 50.90 -1.36
C ASP A 282 7.86 49.96 -1.90
N LEU A 283 8.23 48.69 -2.09
CA LEU A 283 7.41 47.66 -2.73
C LEU A 283 6.67 46.77 -1.71
N SER A 284 6.69 47.14 -0.44
CA SER A 284 6.09 46.39 0.67
C SER A 284 4.56 46.26 0.60
N GLU A 285 3.88 47.10 -0.20
CA GLU A 285 2.39 47.15 -0.28
C GLU A 285 1.79 46.66 -1.61
N ILE A 286 2.58 46.19 -2.59
CA ILE A 286 2.05 45.81 -3.91
C ILE A 286 1.90 44.28 -4.06
N ASP A 287 0.66 43.81 -4.23
CA ASP A 287 0.36 42.43 -4.62
C ASP A 287 1.06 42.06 -5.95
N PRO A 288 1.85 40.97 -6.00
CA PRO A 288 2.58 40.56 -7.21
C PRO A 288 1.68 40.40 -8.45
N LYS A 289 0.41 40.00 -8.31
CA LYS A 289 -0.52 39.91 -9.47
C LYS A 289 -0.87 41.27 -10.06
N SER A 290 -0.83 42.33 -9.25
CA SER A 290 -1.07 43.71 -9.68
C SER A 290 0.18 44.32 -10.34
N ALA A 291 1.38 43.98 -9.85
CA ALA A 291 2.63 44.41 -10.47
C ALA A 291 2.78 43.92 -11.92
N SER A 292 2.40 42.66 -12.22
CA SER A 292 2.45 42.10 -13.58
C SER A 292 1.58 42.87 -14.59
N LYS A 293 0.41 43.38 -14.16
CA LYS A 293 -0.47 44.19 -15.03
C LYS A 293 0.13 45.56 -15.36
N ILE A 294 0.81 46.20 -14.40
CA ILE A 294 1.47 47.50 -14.61
C ILE A 294 2.60 47.37 -15.64
N VAL A 295 3.40 46.29 -15.56
CA VAL A 295 4.48 46.00 -16.52
C VAL A 295 3.92 45.79 -17.94
N MET A 296 2.81 45.06 -18.10
CA MET A 296 2.19 44.88 -19.41
C MET A 296 1.60 46.18 -19.98
N ALA A 297 0.98 47.02 -19.15
CA ALA A 297 0.35 48.26 -19.61
C ALA A 297 1.37 49.30 -20.13
N GLN A 298 2.56 49.38 -19.54
CA GLN A 298 3.58 50.36 -19.93
C GLN A 298 4.45 49.92 -21.11
N THR A 299 4.60 48.62 -21.36
CA THR A 299 5.38 48.10 -22.51
C THR A 299 4.72 48.43 -23.86
N SER A 300 3.43 48.80 -23.85
CA SER A 300 2.64 49.16 -25.03
C SER A 300 2.77 50.63 -25.46
N LEU A 301 3.49 51.48 -24.71
CA LEU A 301 3.54 52.94 -24.92
C LEU A 301 4.85 53.46 -25.56
N ASP A 302 5.92 52.66 -25.59
CA ASP A 302 7.24 53.07 -26.08
C ASP A 302 7.62 52.47 -27.45
N LYS A 303 6.87 52.83 -28.52
CA LYS A 303 7.38 52.82 -29.92
C LYS A 303 6.80 53.95 -30.80
N ASN A 304 7.48 55.10 -30.75
CA ASN A 304 7.64 56.14 -31.79
C ASN A 304 6.44 56.93 -32.37
N ILE A 305 6.57 58.26 -32.26
CA ILE A 305 5.84 59.36 -32.93
C ILE A 305 6.89 60.50 -33.02
N ASP A 306 7.18 61.23 -34.11
CA ASP A 306 6.78 61.27 -35.53
C ASP A 306 8.05 61.79 -36.31
N PRO A 307 8.07 62.56 -37.44
CA PRO A 307 7.07 62.82 -38.49
C PRO A 307 7.55 62.72 -39.96
N LYS A 308 6.63 62.30 -40.86
CA LYS A 308 6.33 63.03 -42.12
C LYS A 308 5.15 62.44 -42.94
N ARG A 309 4.21 63.34 -43.28
CA ARG A 309 3.21 63.32 -44.39
C ARG A 309 2.03 62.32 -44.38
N ALA A 310 0.89 62.87 -43.95
CA ALA A 310 -0.30 63.16 -44.78
C ALA A 310 -1.36 62.07 -45.13
N LEU A 311 -2.59 62.33 -44.65
CA LEU A 311 -3.92 62.18 -45.30
C LEU A 311 -4.33 60.78 -45.83
N SER A 312 -5.39 60.13 -45.34
CA SER A 312 -6.80 60.61 -45.47
C SER A 312 -7.83 59.58 -44.95
N GLN A 313 -9.09 60.03 -44.72
CA GLN A 313 -10.37 59.28 -44.62
C GLN A 313 -10.57 58.34 -43.39
N GLN A 314 -11.54 58.62 -42.49
CA GLN A 314 -12.99 58.27 -42.53
C GLN A 314 -13.28 56.75 -42.39
N SER A 315 -14.27 56.27 -41.62
CA SER A 315 -15.16 56.86 -40.60
C SER A 315 -15.90 55.72 -39.85
N ASP A 316 -16.65 56.05 -38.77
CA ASP A 316 -17.74 55.22 -38.17
C ASP A 316 -17.34 53.90 -37.45
N SER A 317 -18.03 53.38 -36.41
CA SER A 317 -19.17 53.88 -35.61
C SER A 317 -19.24 53.22 -34.21
N LYS A 318 -19.43 54.08 -33.18
CA LYS A 318 -20.42 54.08 -32.08
C LYS A 318 -20.95 52.79 -31.36
N ASN A 319 -21.04 52.95 -30.02
CA ASN A 319 -22.12 52.53 -29.08
C ASN A 319 -22.20 51.04 -28.64
N GLU A 320 -22.63 50.65 -27.42
CA GLU A 320 -22.98 51.38 -26.17
C GLU A 320 -23.02 50.46 -24.91
N ILE A 321 -22.54 50.99 -23.76
CA ILE A 321 -23.13 50.96 -22.39
C ILE A 321 -23.85 49.70 -21.83
N THR A 322 -23.41 49.18 -20.65
CA THR A 322 -24.18 49.24 -19.37
C THR A 322 -23.46 48.66 -18.13
N LYS A 323 -23.47 49.47 -17.04
CA LYS A 323 -23.61 49.15 -15.57
C LYS A 323 -22.71 48.06 -14.91
N GLY A 324 -22.15 48.24 -13.71
CA GLY A 324 -22.22 49.35 -12.74
C GLY A 324 -22.82 48.91 -11.39
N GLY A 325 -22.02 49.01 -10.30
CA GLY A 325 -22.44 48.77 -8.91
C GLY A 325 -21.29 49.11 -7.94
N LEU A 326 -21.53 50.06 -7.03
CA LEU A 326 -20.58 50.52 -6.00
C LEU A 326 -20.96 49.91 -4.63
N ASP A 327 -20.07 49.98 -3.63
CA ASP A 327 -20.28 50.94 -2.52
C ASP A 327 -19.03 51.15 -1.63
N ASN A 328 -19.02 52.30 -0.95
CA ASN A 328 -17.92 52.87 -0.13
C ASN A 328 -18.10 52.54 1.38
N GLN A 329 -17.17 52.79 2.31
CA GLN A 329 -16.85 54.13 2.87
C GLN A 329 -15.71 54.11 3.92
N THR A 330 -14.95 55.23 3.93
CA THR A 330 -14.28 55.95 5.06
C THR A 330 -13.25 55.22 5.97
N GLU A 331 -12.21 55.86 6.55
CA GLU A 331 -11.90 57.30 6.77
C GLU A 331 -10.36 57.55 6.97
N ILE A 332 -9.80 58.60 6.32
CA ILE A 332 -9.03 59.77 6.87
C ILE A 332 -7.93 59.50 7.96
N ASN A 333 -6.67 60.00 7.95
CA ASN A 333 -6.18 61.39 7.69
C ASN A 333 -4.66 61.55 7.32
N TYR A 334 -4.23 62.81 7.12
CA TYR A 334 -2.96 63.32 6.53
C TYR A 334 -1.77 63.65 7.47
N GLY A 335 -0.56 63.76 6.87
CA GLY A 335 0.54 64.68 7.26
C GLY A 335 1.84 63.99 7.72
N GLY A 336 3.07 64.47 7.46
CA GLY A 336 3.56 65.69 6.77
C GLY A 336 5.11 65.62 6.59
N LYS A 337 5.71 66.57 5.84
CA LYS A 337 7.10 66.48 5.28
C LYS A 337 8.23 67.13 6.12
N SER A 338 9.46 66.90 5.64
CA SER A 338 10.72 67.70 5.81
C SER A 338 11.67 67.28 6.96
N GLY A 339 13.00 67.49 6.88
CA GLY A 339 13.79 68.21 5.87
C GLY A 339 15.29 67.88 5.90
N LEU A 340 16.09 68.58 5.08
CA LEU A 340 17.49 68.26 4.72
C LEU A 340 18.57 68.88 5.64
N GLN A 341 19.79 68.30 5.51
CA GLN A 341 21.12 68.96 5.42
C GLN A 341 22.06 69.15 6.64
N ALA A 342 23.36 69.12 6.27
CA ALA A 342 24.55 69.73 6.89
C ALA A 342 25.32 69.01 8.02
N ASP A 343 26.29 68.19 7.58
CA ASP A 343 27.74 68.11 7.90
C ASP A 343 28.39 68.98 9.04
N ARG A 344 29.55 68.47 9.50
CA ARG A 344 30.68 69.07 10.26
C ARG A 344 30.81 68.96 11.79
N THR A 345 31.67 67.99 12.19
CA THR A 345 32.89 68.13 13.04
C THR A 345 32.81 68.91 14.38
N LEU A 346 33.13 68.30 15.54
CA LEU A 346 34.51 68.12 16.04
C LEU A 346 34.56 67.28 17.35
N ARG A 347 35.62 66.45 17.50
CA ARG A 347 36.42 66.08 18.71
C ARG A 347 35.76 65.97 20.12
N SER A 348 36.13 65.02 21.00
CA SER A 348 37.32 64.12 21.05
C SER A 348 37.23 63.05 22.18
N ASN A 349 37.96 61.93 22.00
CA ASN A 349 38.53 61.01 23.04
C ASN A 349 37.51 60.25 23.95
N GLN A 350 37.63 58.95 24.30
CA GLN A 350 38.62 57.86 24.16
C GLN A 350 37.86 56.52 23.88
N GLY A 351 38.44 55.35 23.59
CA GLY A 351 39.83 54.94 23.31
C GLY A 351 40.05 53.42 23.48
N PHE A 352 40.97 52.85 22.69
CA PHE A 352 41.46 51.45 22.66
C PHE A 352 40.48 50.30 22.31
N ARG A 353 41.06 49.26 21.67
CA ARG A 353 40.43 48.15 20.94
C ARG A 353 41.25 46.87 21.14
N ARG A 354 40.59 45.71 21.30
CA ARG A 354 41.07 44.36 20.89
C ARG A 354 39.93 43.33 20.95
N GLU A 355 40.04 42.29 20.14
CA GLU A 355 38.96 41.35 19.76
C GLU A 355 39.02 40.01 20.53
N PRO A 356 37.91 39.26 20.66
CA PRO A 356 37.87 37.91 21.26
C PRO A 356 37.83 36.75 20.23
N PRO A 357 38.01 35.47 20.65
CA PRO A 357 38.39 34.34 19.77
C PRO A 357 37.26 33.30 19.50
N PRO A 358 37.52 32.23 18.70
CA PRO A 358 36.62 31.10 18.49
C PRO A 358 36.99 29.82 19.27
N GLU A 359 35.99 29.01 19.62
CA GLU A 359 36.07 27.65 20.21
C GLU A 359 34.73 26.91 19.94
N PRO A 360 34.56 25.59 20.20
CA PRO A 360 35.55 24.55 20.54
C PRO A 360 35.44 23.24 19.71
N THR A 361 36.34 22.28 19.96
CA THR A 361 36.18 20.85 19.62
C THR A 361 36.49 19.95 20.83
N PRO A 362 35.90 18.74 20.94
CA PRO A 362 35.98 17.94 22.15
C PRO A 362 37.21 17.00 22.22
N ILE A 363 37.66 16.78 23.46
CA ILE A 363 38.73 15.82 23.87
C ILE A 363 37.99 14.78 24.77
N VAL A 364 38.30 13.48 24.83
CA VAL A 364 39.35 12.85 25.67
C VAL A 364 39.23 11.31 25.56
N ARG A 365 40.36 10.60 25.41
CA ARG A 365 40.77 9.53 26.34
C ARG A 365 42.26 9.16 26.20
N ARG A 366 42.89 8.90 27.35
CA ARG A 366 44.33 8.66 27.56
C ARG A 366 44.48 7.46 28.50
N THR A 367 45.43 6.57 28.20
CA THR A 367 46.19 5.74 29.15
C THR A 367 47.54 5.46 28.44
N SER A 368 48.67 6.07 28.81
CA SER A 368 49.55 5.84 29.99
C SER A 368 50.41 4.56 29.92
N LYS A 369 51.71 4.67 29.59
CA LYS A 369 52.84 4.54 30.55
C LYS A 369 54.24 4.43 29.89
N LEU A 370 55.22 4.92 30.66
CA LEU A 370 56.65 4.55 30.75
C LEU A 370 57.64 4.94 29.62
N GLN A 371 58.78 5.46 30.11
CA GLN A 371 60.07 5.64 29.44
C GLN A 371 60.91 4.36 29.67
N ASP A 372 61.82 4.00 28.75
CA ASP A 372 63.27 4.07 29.05
C ASP A 372 64.18 3.93 27.80
N GLN A 373 65.39 4.49 27.90
CA GLN A 373 66.69 4.19 27.24
C GLN A 373 66.74 3.34 25.93
N THR A 374 67.41 3.76 24.85
CA THR A 374 68.88 3.93 24.75
C THR A 374 69.33 4.56 23.41
N ASP A 375 70.51 5.18 23.39
CA ASP A 375 71.20 5.66 22.17
C ASP A 375 71.62 4.55 21.20
N ARG A 376 71.62 4.87 19.88
CA ARG A 376 72.65 4.46 18.89
C ARG A 376 72.45 5.18 17.55
N THR A 377 73.33 6.11 17.20
CA THR A 377 73.49 6.67 15.86
C THR A 377 74.22 5.70 14.92
N PRO A 378 73.78 5.62 13.65
CA PRO A 378 74.73 5.60 12.52
C PRO A 378 74.17 6.40 11.30
N PRO A 379 74.87 6.47 10.15
CA PRO A 379 75.89 7.49 9.88
C PRO A 379 75.51 8.46 8.74
N SER A 380 76.31 9.51 8.56
CA SER A 380 76.12 10.56 7.54
C SER A 380 76.23 10.07 6.10
N LEU A 381 75.29 10.48 5.24
CA LEU A 381 75.37 10.38 3.77
C LEU A 381 75.61 11.78 3.15
N ASN A 382 76.23 11.83 1.96
CA ASN A 382 76.78 13.05 1.37
C ASN A 382 75.74 14.05 0.83
N GLU A 383 76.01 15.36 0.99
CA GLU A 383 75.19 16.50 0.53
C GLU A 383 74.69 16.44 -0.93
N LYS A 384 75.39 15.75 -1.83
CA LYS A 384 75.02 15.69 -3.25
C LYS A 384 73.76 14.87 -3.50
N ASP A 385 73.47 13.87 -2.67
CA ASP A 385 72.29 13.02 -2.85
C ASP A 385 71.04 13.63 -2.20
N GLU A 386 71.20 14.33 -1.07
CA GLU A 386 70.12 15.11 -0.46
C GLU A 386 69.54 16.16 -1.42
N ARG A 387 70.40 16.88 -2.16
CA ARG A 387 69.96 17.90 -3.13
C ARG A 387 69.17 17.30 -4.30
N LYS A 388 69.57 16.12 -4.80
CA LYS A 388 68.81 15.40 -5.86
C LYS A 388 67.46 14.89 -5.36
N ILE A 389 67.42 14.33 -4.15
CA ILE A 389 66.19 13.83 -3.52
C ILE A 389 65.23 15.01 -3.22
N ALA A 390 65.74 16.15 -2.75
CA ALA A 390 64.96 17.36 -2.52
C ALA A 390 64.33 17.91 -3.81
N GLU A 391 65.08 17.96 -4.92
CA GLU A 391 64.54 18.43 -6.20
C GLU A 391 63.53 17.45 -6.82
N GLN A 392 63.75 16.14 -6.70
CA GLN A 392 62.75 15.14 -7.10
C GLN A 392 61.47 15.25 -6.27
N LYS A 393 61.56 15.41 -4.94
CA LYS A 393 60.40 15.66 -4.07
C LYS A 393 59.65 16.95 -4.47
N ARG A 394 60.37 18.03 -4.77
CA ARG A 394 59.78 19.32 -5.22
C ARG A 394 59.07 19.21 -6.57
N LYS A 395 59.65 18.48 -7.54
CA LYS A 395 58.99 18.20 -8.84
C LYS A 395 57.77 17.27 -8.70
N ALA A 396 57.84 16.26 -7.83
CA ALA A 396 56.70 15.40 -7.52
C ALA A 396 55.54 16.16 -6.83
N GLN A 397 55.85 17.06 -5.90
CA GLN A 397 54.86 17.90 -5.21
C GLN A 397 54.19 18.91 -6.17
N SER A 398 54.95 19.48 -7.12
CA SER A 398 54.41 20.32 -8.19
C SER A 398 53.45 19.55 -9.11
N ARG A 399 53.81 18.34 -9.56
CA ARG A 399 52.91 17.47 -10.34
C ARG A 399 51.63 17.13 -9.57
N ARG A 400 51.74 16.78 -8.27
CA ARG A 400 50.56 16.51 -7.43
C ARG A 400 49.60 17.70 -7.31
N ARG A 401 50.11 18.94 -7.21
CA ARG A 401 49.25 20.14 -7.20
C ARG A 401 48.54 20.35 -8.53
N ARG A 402 49.26 20.23 -9.65
CA ARG A 402 48.68 20.40 -10.99
C ARG A 402 47.56 19.39 -11.27
N ASN A 403 47.78 18.11 -10.96
CA ASN A 403 46.75 17.08 -11.08
C ASN A 403 45.56 17.32 -10.14
N ALA A 404 45.76 17.93 -8.97
CA ALA A 404 44.67 18.27 -8.05
C ALA A 404 43.84 19.46 -8.56
N GLU A 405 44.48 20.47 -9.15
CA GLU A 405 43.82 21.61 -9.81
C GLU A 405 43.05 21.17 -11.06
N GLU A 406 43.63 20.31 -11.90
CA GLU A 406 42.96 19.72 -13.07
C GLU A 406 41.75 18.85 -12.66
N ASN A 407 41.88 18.04 -11.60
CA ASN A 407 40.75 17.27 -11.06
C ASN A 407 39.66 18.16 -10.46
N ALA A 408 40.02 19.28 -9.80
CA ALA A 408 39.06 20.24 -9.28
C ALA A 408 38.29 20.96 -10.40
N GLN A 409 38.99 21.39 -11.46
CA GLN A 409 38.36 21.99 -12.64
C GLN A 409 37.49 20.98 -13.41
N ALA A 410 37.90 19.72 -13.50
CA ALA A 410 37.10 18.65 -14.08
C ALA A 410 35.83 18.38 -13.24
N ALA A 411 35.93 18.39 -11.91
CA ALA A 411 34.79 18.26 -11.01
C ALA A 411 33.82 19.44 -11.15
N GLU A 412 34.31 20.69 -11.19
CA GLU A 412 33.48 21.88 -11.38
C GLU A 412 32.78 21.89 -12.76
N LYS A 413 33.50 21.48 -13.83
CA LYS A 413 32.94 21.37 -15.18
C LYS A 413 31.90 20.26 -15.28
N ASN A 414 32.10 19.14 -14.58
CA ASN A 414 31.10 18.07 -14.47
C ASN A 414 29.89 18.48 -13.64
N GLN A 415 30.07 19.27 -12.57
CA GLN A 415 28.97 19.82 -11.80
C GLN A 415 28.14 20.81 -12.64
N LYS A 416 28.79 21.77 -13.34
CA LYS A 416 28.11 22.68 -14.27
C LYS A 416 27.33 21.94 -15.36
N ARG A 417 27.88 20.86 -15.94
CA ARG A 417 27.18 20.00 -16.90
C ARG A 417 25.97 19.28 -16.30
N LYS A 418 26.07 18.79 -15.05
CA LYS A 418 24.90 18.24 -14.32
C LYS A 418 23.84 19.31 -14.09
N ASP A 419 24.23 20.48 -13.59
CA ASP A 419 23.32 21.59 -13.32
C ASP A 419 22.61 22.08 -14.62
N GLU A 420 23.31 22.05 -15.77
CA GLU A 420 22.73 22.36 -17.08
C GLU A 420 21.77 21.27 -17.57
N GLN A 421 22.12 19.99 -17.41
CA GLN A 421 21.21 18.87 -17.73
C GLN A 421 19.95 18.89 -16.86
N GLU A 422 20.08 19.18 -15.57
CA GLU A 422 18.94 19.32 -14.66
C GLU A 422 18.08 20.54 -15.01
N LYS A 423 18.68 21.69 -15.37
CA LYS A 423 17.94 22.87 -15.87
C LYS A 423 17.23 22.59 -17.20
N ALA A 424 17.85 21.85 -18.12
CA ALA A 424 17.24 21.48 -19.39
C ALA A 424 16.04 20.54 -19.17
N LYS A 425 16.21 19.52 -18.32
CA LYS A 425 15.14 18.59 -17.94
C LYS A 425 13.98 19.31 -17.24
N ALA A 426 14.28 20.21 -16.31
CA ALA A 426 13.27 21.05 -15.64
C ALA A 426 12.50 21.97 -16.62
N ARG A 427 13.16 22.50 -17.65
CA ARG A 427 12.51 23.31 -18.70
C ARG A 427 11.59 22.49 -19.61
N GLU A 428 11.96 21.25 -19.95
CA GLU A 428 11.09 20.33 -20.69
C GLU A 428 9.90 19.88 -19.84
N GLU A 429 10.12 19.52 -18.57
CA GLU A 429 9.04 19.15 -17.64
C GLU A 429 8.07 20.31 -17.40
N ALA A 430 8.54 21.56 -17.37
CA ALA A 430 7.69 22.75 -17.24
C ALA A 430 6.78 23.04 -18.45
N LYS A 431 7.05 22.44 -19.63
CA LYS A 431 6.17 22.52 -20.80
C LYS A 431 4.98 21.54 -20.71
N ARG A 432 5.06 20.51 -19.87
CA ARG A 432 4.03 19.46 -19.77
C ARG A 432 2.85 19.97 -18.95
N HIS A 433 1.64 19.91 -19.50
CA HIS A 433 0.42 20.37 -18.81
C HIS A 433 0.16 19.54 -17.53
N PRO A 434 0.21 20.14 -16.33
CA PRO A 434 0.11 19.40 -15.07
C PRO A 434 -1.23 18.68 -14.88
N THR A 435 -2.30 19.22 -15.45
CA THR A 435 -3.65 18.62 -15.43
C THR A 435 -3.74 17.31 -16.21
N ILE A 436 -3.03 17.20 -17.33
CA ILE A 436 -3.00 15.99 -18.16
C ILE A 436 -2.17 14.90 -17.48
N LEU A 437 -1.01 15.27 -16.92
CA LEU A 437 -0.18 14.34 -16.14
C LEU A 437 -0.93 13.75 -14.94
N GLU A 438 -1.69 14.58 -14.21
CA GLU A 438 -2.48 14.11 -13.06
C GLU A 438 -3.65 13.21 -13.50
N ALA A 439 -4.35 13.53 -14.58
CA ALA A 439 -5.43 12.68 -15.11
C ALA A 439 -4.91 11.31 -15.60
N ASN A 440 -3.76 11.29 -16.29
CA ASN A 440 -3.12 10.06 -16.74
C ASN A 440 -2.57 9.24 -15.55
N SER A 441 -1.97 9.90 -14.55
CA SER A 441 -1.58 9.30 -13.26
C SER A 441 -2.75 8.62 -12.56
N GLN A 442 -3.90 9.28 -12.46
CA GLN A 442 -5.12 8.70 -11.86
C GLN A 442 -5.60 7.47 -12.64
N THR A 443 -5.52 7.50 -13.97
CA THR A 443 -5.87 6.35 -14.83
C THR A 443 -4.92 5.18 -14.60
N VAL A 444 -3.60 5.42 -14.65
CA VAL A 444 -2.55 4.42 -14.37
C VAL A 444 -2.71 3.79 -12.98
N ARG A 445 -2.96 4.62 -11.95
CA ARG A 445 -3.19 4.16 -10.58
C ARG A 445 -4.45 3.30 -10.45
N LEU A 446 -5.51 3.63 -11.19
CA LEU A 446 -6.72 2.82 -11.24
C LEU A 446 -6.44 1.48 -11.92
N GLU A 447 -5.75 1.45 -13.06
CA GLU A 447 -5.45 0.19 -13.78
C GLU A 447 -4.58 -0.77 -12.96
N ILE A 448 -3.51 -0.28 -12.31
CA ILE A 448 -2.70 -1.10 -11.39
C ILE A 448 -3.58 -1.67 -10.28
N LYS A 449 -4.42 -0.83 -9.66
CA LYS A 449 -5.33 -1.24 -8.57
C LYS A 449 -6.32 -2.31 -9.05
N LEU A 450 -6.99 -2.08 -10.18
CA LEU A 450 -7.94 -3.05 -10.75
C LEU A 450 -7.26 -4.37 -11.10
N ARG A 451 -6.05 -4.35 -11.65
CA ARG A 451 -5.31 -5.59 -11.92
C ARG A 451 -5.03 -6.36 -10.62
N CYS A 452 -4.47 -5.71 -9.60
CA CYS A 452 -4.18 -6.36 -8.32
C CYS A 452 -5.45 -7.00 -7.73
N MET A 453 -6.53 -6.22 -7.60
CA MET A 453 -7.83 -6.67 -7.07
C MET A 453 -8.45 -7.84 -7.86
N ARG A 454 -8.16 -7.96 -9.17
CA ARG A 454 -8.68 -9.05 -10.02
C ARG A 454 -7.85 -10.33 -10.00
N THR A 455 -6.55 -10.26 -9.66
CA THR A 455 -5.62 -11.39 -9.90
C THR A 455 -4.82 -11.85 -8.69
N LEU A 456 -4.71 -11.06 -7.63
CA LEU A 456 -3.88 -11.36 -6.46
C LEU A 456 -4.75 -11.58 -5.22
N SER A 457 -4.22 -12.28 -4.23
CA SER A 457 -4.89 -12.44 -2.93
C SER A 457 -5.12 -11.09 -2.24
N PRO A 458 -6.04 -11.00 -1.25
CA PRO A 458 -6.19 -9.81 -0.42
C PRO A 458 -4.87 -9.37 0.25
N LYS A 459 -4.11 -10.34 0.79
CA LYS A 459 -2.80 -10.13 1.45
C LYS A 459 -1.81 -9.45 0.52
N GLU A 460 -1.63 -9.98 -0.69
CA GLU A 460 -0.71 -9.42 -1.69
C GLU A 460 -1.19 -8.07 -2.23
N THR A 461 -2.49 -7.93 -2.47
CA THR A 461 -3.09 -6.68 -2.96
C THR A 461 -2.91 -5.55 -1.94
N ALA A 462 -3.17 -5.80 -0.66
CA ALA A 462 -2.93 -4.83 0.40
C ALA A 462 -1.45 -4.47 0.54
N ARG A 463 -0.55 -5.46 0.47
CA ARG A 463 0.92 -5.27 0.50
C ARG A 463 1.40 -4.41 -0.68
N ILE A 464 0.92 -4.65 -1.90
CA ILE A 464 1.34 -3.90 -3.09
C ILE A 464 0.78 -2.48 -3.09
N LEU A 465 -0.47 -2.28 -2.70
CA LEU A 465 -1.12 -0.96 -2.78
C LEU A 465 -0.78 -0.04 -1.59
N TYR A 466 -0.62 -0.59 -0.39
CA TYR A 466 -0.47 0.21 0.85
C TYR A 466 0.78 -0.15 1.68
N GLY A 467 1.55 -1.18 1.31
CA GLY A 467 2.74 -1.60 2.06
C GLY A 467 2.37 -2.06 3.47
N ARG A 468 2.80 -1.28 4.48
CA ARG A 468 2.43 -1.52 5.90
C ARG A 468 0.98 -1.17 6.22
N ASN A 469 0.29 -0.47 5.33
CA ASN A 469 -1.09 0.03 5.46
C ASN A 469 -1.32 0.91 6.71
N SER A 470 -0.53 1.97 6.89
CA SER A 470 -0.62 2.87 8.05
C SER A 470 -1.96 3.58 8.25
N GLU A 471 -2.79 3.65 7.19
CA GLU A 471 -4.15 4.20 7.25
C GLU A 471 -5.22 3.13 7.54
N GLU A 472 -4.85 1.85 7.61
CA GLU A 472 -5.71 0.67 7.77
C GLU A 472 -6.86 0.62 6.76
N ARG A 473 -6.55 0.90 5.50
CA ARG A 473 -7.51 0.82 4.39
C ARG A 473 -7.87 -0.62 4.11
N GLN A 474 -9.15 -0.94 4.24
CA GLN A 474 -9.73 -2.23 3.92
C GLN A 474 -10.07 -2.28 2.42
N ILE A 475 -9.72 -3.38 1.78
CA ILE A 475 -10.05 -3.69 0.38
C ILE A 475 -11.15 -4.74 0.25
N CYS A 476 -11.45 -5.45 1.33
CA CYS A 476 -12.52 -6.44 1.43
C CYS A 476 -13.55 -5.98 2.45
N PHE A 477 -14.78 -6.46 2.31
CA PHE A 477 -15.78 -6.38 3.37
C PHE A 477 -16.55 -7.69 3.46
N ASP A 478 -16.18 -8.55 4.40
CA ASP A 478 -17.00 -9.73 4.78
C ASP A 478 -17.80 -9.40 6.04
N PHE A 479 -19.10 -9.66 6.03
CA PHE A 479 -19.98 -9.37 7.14
C PHE A 479 -20.16 -10.61 8.03
N PRO A 480 -19.82 -10.57 9.33
CA PRO A 480 -19.65 -11.77 10.17
C PRO A 480 -20.93 -12.56 10.49
N GLY A 481 -22.11 -12.10 10.03
CA GLY A 481 -23.35 -12.87 10.11
C GLY A 481 -23.93 -13.05 11.52
N ARG A 482 -24.89 -12.20 11.88
CA ARG A 482 -25.88 -12.50 12.94
C ARG A 482 -27.26 -12.62 12.28
N PRO A 483 -28.18 -13.51 12.73
CA PRO A 483 -29.46 -13.72 12.07
C PRO A 483 -30.29 -12.45 11.88
N THR A 484 -30.27 -11.57 12.88
CA THR A 484 -30.97 -10.28 12.87
C THR A 484 -30.08 -9.18 13.44
N VAL A 485 -29.99 -8.04 12.74
CA VAL A 485 -29.14 -6.89 13.14
C VAL A 485 -29.89 -5.58 12.91
N ARG A 486 -29.81 -4.62 13.84
CA ARG A 486 -30.38 -3.28 13.64
C ARG A 486 -29.51 -2.43 12.72
N LEU A 487 -30.13 -1.69 11.81
CA LEU A 487 -29.39 -0.87 10.85
C LEU A 487 -28.53 0.23 11.51
N GLU A 488 -28.94 0.82 12.64
CA GLU A 488 -28.09 1.75 13.38
C GLU A 488 -26.90 1.04 14.05
N ALA A 489 -27.11 -0.15 14.61
CA ALA A 489 -26.04 -0.95 15.20
C ALA A 489 -24.97 -1.29 14.15
N PHE A 490 -25.38 -1.71 12.95
CA PHE A 490 -24.50 -1.88 11.80
C PHE A 490 -23.69 -0.60 11.50
N ARG A 491 -24.37 0.55 11.32
CA ARG A 491 -23.73 1.82 10.98
C ARG A 491 -22.73 2.29 12.04
N MET A 492 -23.01 2.08 13.33
CA MET A 492 -22.11 2.39 14.44
C MET A 492 -20.92 1.44 14.52
N SER A 493 -21.14 0.15 14.29
CA SER A 493 -20.10 -0.90 14.35
C SER A 493 -19.00 -0.65 13.32
N PHE A 494 -19.39 -0.38 12.07
CA PHE A 494 -18.45 -0.13 10.97
C PHE A 494 -18.12 1.35 10.76
N GLN A 495 -18.42 2.24 11.72
CA GLN A 495 -18.23 3.69 11.54
C GLN A 495 -16.76 4.07 11.29
N SER A 496 -15.82 3.50 12.06
CA SER A 496 -14.38 3.79 11.99
C SER A 496 -13.65 3.11 10.84
N VAL A 497 -14.18 2.00 10.31
CA VAL A 497 -13.56 1.22 9.23
C VAL A 497 -13.40 2.07 7.96
N LYS A 498 -12.19 2.15 7.41
CA LYS A 498 -11.88 2.92 6.19
C LYS A 498 -11.79 1.97 5.01
N PHE A 499 -12.71 2.09 4.06
CA PHE A 499 -12.64 1.35 2.80
C PHE A 499 -11.84 2.15 1.76
N ASP A 500 -11.22 1.44 0.82
CA ASP A 500 -10.78 2.06 -0.43
C ASP A 500 -11.97 2.33 -1.37
N GLU A 501 -11.78 3.21 -2.36
CA GLU A 501 -12.79 3.50 -3.38
C GLU A 501 -13.12 2.28 -4.27
N VAL A 502 -12.21 1.31 -4.35
CA VAL A 502 -12.39 0.02 -5.02
C VAL A 502 -12.28 -1.11 -3.99
N LEU A 503 -13.33 -1.92 -3.87
CA LEU A 503 -13.32 -3.14 -3.07
C LEU A 503 -13.08 -4.37 -3.96
N GLN A 504 -12.24 -5.30 -3.49
CA GLN A 504 -12.01 -6.61 -4.09
C GLN A 504 -13.27 -7.46 -3.98
N TYR A 505 -13.85 -7.57 -2.78
CA TYR A 505 -15.17 -8.15 -2.61
C TYR A 505 -15.98 -7.49 -1.48
N VAL A 506 -17.30 -7.61 -1.60
CA VAL A 506 -18.28 -7.35 -0.54
C VAL A 506 -19.10 -8.63 -0.37
N ALA A 507 -19.16 -9.17 0.84
CA ALA A 507 -19.83 -10.41 1.16
C ALA A 507 -20.83 -10.26 2.32
N PHE A 508 -22.05 -10.75 2.10
CA PHE A 508 -23.09 -10.87 3.11
C PHE A 508 -23.59 -12.33 3.21
N PRO A 509 -23.49 -12.99 4.37
CA PRO A 509 -24.19 -14.24 4.65
C PRO A 509 -25.71 -13.98 4.76
N SER A 510 -26.49 -15.01 5.11
CA SER A 510 -27.92 -14.80 5.35
C SER A 510 -28.10 -13.97 6.63
N VAL A 511 -28.54 -12.73 6.46
CA VAL A 511 -28.82 -11.77 7.53
C VAL A 511 -30.10 -11.01 7.22
N ARG A 512 -30.88 -10.71 8.26
CA ARG A 512 -32.03 -9.79 8.23
C ARG A 512 -31.67 -8.51 8.96
N PHE A 513 -32.03 -7.36 8.40
CA PHE A 513 -31.83 -6.08 9.08
C PHE A 513 -33.15 -5.47 9.57
N GLU A 514 -33.23 -5.22 10.88
CA GLU A 514 -34.34 -4.51 11.51
C GLU A 514 -34.27 -3.02 11.15
N ARG A 515 -35.38 -2.48 10.63
CA ARG A 515 -35.68 -1.04 10.55
C ARG A 515 -36.49 -0.62 11.78
N LYS A 516 -36.68 0.70 11.98
CA LYS A 516 -37.57 1.19 13.04
C LYS A 516 -39.03 1.02 12.62
N THR A 517 -39.85 0.64 13.59
CA THR A 517 -41.31 0.41 13.44
C THR A 517 -42.11 1.64 12.98
N SER A 518 -41.51 2.84 12.95
CA SER A 518 -42.10 4.03 12.33
C SER A 518 -42.18 3.96 10.80
N ASP A 519 -41.33 3.13 10.19
CA ASP A 519 -41.24 2.96 8.73
C ASP A 519 -42.05 1.73 8.28
N GLU A 520 -42.72 1.04 9.21
CA GLU A 520 -43.53 -0.17 9.00
C GLU A 520 -45.02 0.12 8.77
N GLU A 521 -45.38 1.34 8.35
CA GLU A 521 -46.58 1.49 7.50
C GLU A 521 -46.29 0.84 6.14
N VAL A 522 -46.37 -0.50 6.13
CA VAL A 522 -46.27 -1.33 4.91
C VAL A 522 -47.49 -0.98 4.05
N SER A 523 -47.28 -0.01 3.15
CA SER A 523 -48.19 0.30 2.06
C SER A 523 -48.60 -1.01 1.39
N SER A 524 -49.91 -1.27 1.31
CA SER A 524 -50.46 -2.49 0.70
C SER A 524 -50.17 -2.64 -0.81
N LYS A 525 -49.39 -1.71 -1.38
CA LYS A 525 -48.86 -1.72 -2.74
C LYS A 525 -47.43 -2.25 -2.85
N ASP A 526 -46.72 -2.40 -1.74
CA ASP A 526 -45.35 -2.94 -1.71
C ASP A 526 -45.36 -4.47 -1.59
N GLY A 527 -44.64 -5.14 -2.50
CA GLY A 527 -44.51 -6.60 -2.49
C GLY A 527 -43.65 -7.12 -1.34
N LEU A 528 -43.82 -8.40 -0.99
CA LEU A 528 -43.20 -9.07 0.17
C LEU A 528 -41.65 -9.23 0.11
N GLY A 529 -40.99 -8.74 -0.94
CA GLY A 529 -39.55 -8.92 -1.13
C GLY A 529 -38.72 -7.98 -0.26
N ARG A 530 -37.59 -8.50 0.25
CA ARG A 530 -36.64 -7.76 1.10
C ARG A 530 -36.02 -6.55 0.38
N LYS A 531 -35.64 -5.54 1.16
CA LYS A 531 -35.24 -4.18 0.69
C LYS A 531 -34.05 -3.58 1.44
N GLU A 532 -33.63 -4.18 2.56
CA GLU A 532 -32.64 -3.63 3.48
C GLU A 532 -31.23 -3.47 2.90
N MET A 533 -30.85 -4.30 1.90
CA MET A 533 -29.56 -4.16 1.21
C MET A 533 -29.40 -2.80 0.52
N ILE A 534 -30.50 -2.14 0.14
CA ILE A 534 -30.46 -0.79 -0.45
C ILE A 534 -29.78 0.19 0.52
N ASP A 535 -30.09 0.14 1.82
CA ASP A 535 -29.55 1.03 2.84
C ASP A 535 -28.05 0.79 3.09
N ILE A 536 -27.60 -0.45 2.89
CA ILE A 536 -26.25 -0.93 3.18
C ILE A 536 -25.31 -0.59 2.03
N PHE A 537 -25.71 -0.91 0.79
CA PHE A 537 -24.98 -0.51 -0.40
C PHE A 537 -25.03 1.02 -0.61
N GLU A 538 -26.12 1.68 -0.24
CA GLU A 538 -26.15 3.15 -0.17
C GLU A 538 -25.15 3.70 0.86
N TRP A 539 -25.02 3.07 2.03
CA TRP A 539 -24.01 3.48 3.02
C TRP A 539 -22.58 3.28 2.48
N LEU A 540 -22.28 2.17 1.79
CA LEU A 540 -20.99 1.97 1.10
C LEU A 540 -20.72 3.10 0.08
N ARG A 541 -21.72 3.44 -0.73
CA ARG A 541 -21.65 4.47 -1.78
C ARG A 541 -21.51 5.90 -1.21
N LYS A 542 -22.43 6.31 -0.34
CA LYS A 542 -22.56 7.70 0.16
C LYS A 542 -21.66 7.99 1.36
N ALA A 543 -21.58 7.08 2.34
CA ALA A 543 -20.83 7.32 3.58
C ALA A 543 -19.37 6.85 3.47
N LYS A 544 -19.12 5.70 2.84
CA LYS A 544 -17.77 5.13 2.69
C LYS A 544 -17.06 5.48 1.37
N LYS A 545 -17.76 6.12 0.42
CA LYS A 545 -17.23 6.59 -0.88
C LYS A 545 -16.69 5.47 -1.78
N VAL A 546 -17.18 4.25 -1.60
CA VAL A 546 -16.90 3.13 -2.51
C VAL A 546 -17.56 3.43 -3.87
N LYS A 547 -16.81 3.29 -4.96
CA LYS A 547 -17.22 3.57 -6.35
C LYS A 547 -17.28 2.30 -7.20
N ARG A 548 -16.44 1.31 -6.90
CA ARG A 548 -16.36 0.04 -7.62
C ARG A 548 -16.25 -1.11 -6.62
N ILE A 549 -16.92 -2.22 -6.93
CA ILE A 549 -16.83 -3.47 -6.18
C ILE A 549 -16.55 -4.55 -7.22
N VAL A 550 -15.38 -5.19 -7.19
CA VAL A 550 -15.02 -6.19 -8.19
C VAL A 550 -15.93 -7.41 -8.05
N LYS A 551 -16.16 -7.91 -6.82
CA LYS A 551 -17.03 -9.05 -6.53
C LYS A 551 -18.10 -8.76 -5.47
N VAL A 552 -19.35 -9.11 -5.75
CA VAL A 552 -20.47 -9.01 -4.80
C VAL A 552 -20.97 -10.41 -4.47
N ILE A 553 -21.04 -10.75 -3.19
CA ILE A 553 -21.53 -12.03 -2.67
C ILE A 553 -22.68 -11.76 -1.69
N VAL A 554 -23.87 -12.28 -1.96
CA VAL A 554 -25.03 -12.13 -1.07
C VAL A 554 -25.80 -13.45 -1.01
N ASN A 555 -25.91 -14.02 0.18
CA ASN A 555 -26.70 -15.23 0.42
C ASN A 555 -28.19 -14.85 0.57
N ASP A 556 -28.98 -15.04 -0.49
CA ASP A 556 -30.38 -14.58 -0.57
C ASP A 556 -31.37 -15.70 -0.93
N PHE A 557 -31.09 -16.91 -0.47
CA PHE A 557 -31.94 -18.09 -0.65
C PHE A 557 -33.03 -18.23 0.42
N GLU A 558 -32.92 -17.53 1.55
CA GLU A 558 -33.96 -17.50 2.59
C GLU A 558 -35.21 -16.74 2.13
N LYS A 559 -36.40 -17.25 2.52
CA LYS A 559 -37.67 -16.59 2.21
C LYS A 559 -38.11 -15.60 3.32
N PRO A 560 -38.67 -14.43 2.95
CA PRO A 560 -38.68 -13.86 1.60
C PRO A 560 -37.28 -13.42 1.15
N ALA A 561 -36.94 -13.65 -0.12
CA ALA A 561 -35.71 -13.15 -0.73
C ALA A 561 -35.83 -11.65 -1.06
N HIS A 562 -34.76 -11.01 -1.53
CA HIS A 562 -34.84 -9.63 -2.02
C HIS A 562 -35.68 -9.53 -3.29
N SER A 563 -36.44 -8.43 -3.39
CA SER A 563 -37.10 -8.07 -4.64
C SER A 563 -36.05 -7.70 -5.69
N ASP A 564 -36.29 -8.05 -6.96
CA ASP A 564 -35.35 -7.79 -8.05
C ASP A 564 -35.02 -6.31 -8.21
N ARG A 565 -36.04 -5.46 -8.00
CA ARG A 565 -35.88 -4.00 -7.89
C ARG A 565 -34.89 -3.61 -6.79
N ALA A 566 -34.93 -4.24 -5.62
CA ALA A 566 -34.01 -3.96 -4.53
C ALA A 566 -32.57 -4.40 -4.84
N ILE A 567 -32.39 -5.51 -5.57
CA ILE A 567 -31.07 -5.96 -6.05
C ILE A 567 -30.46 -4.89 -6.97
N VAL A 568 -31.22 -4.45 -7.97
CA VAL A 568 -30.80 -3.39 -8.91
C VAL A 568 -30.54 -2.07 -8.17
N GLU A 569 -31.45 -1.59 -7.31
CA GLU A 569 -31.30 -0.33 -6.58
C GLU A 569 -30.10 -0.35 -5.60
N SER A 570 -29.79 -1.49 -5.00
CA SER A 570 -28.61 -1.69 -4.14
C SER A 570 -27.32 -1.50 -4.94
N LEU A 571 -27.18 -2.22 -6.06
CA LEU A 571 -25.94 -2.24 -6.85
C LEU A 571 -25.80 -1.05 -7.82
N LYS A 572 -26.87 -0.28 -8.04
CA LYS A 572 -26.87 0.90 -8.92
C LYS A 572 -25.75 1.88 -8.63
N GLY A 573 -24.95 2.18 -9.65
CA GLY A 573 -23.83 3.12 -9.58
C GLY A 573 -22.52 2.52 -9.05
N PHE A 574 -22.50 1.24 -8.68
CA PHE A 574 -21.28 0.46 -8.61
C PHE A 574 -21.00 -0.18 -9.97
N ARG A 575 -19.73 -0.28 -10.34
CA ARG A 575 -19.28 -1.05 -11.50
C ARG A 575 -18.91 -2.45 -11.02
N VAL A 576 -19.78 -3.44 -11.23
CA VAL A 576 -19.65 -4.80 -10.67
C VAL A 576 -19.16 -5.77 -11.76
N GLU A 577 -18.16 -6.58 -11.44
CA GLU A 577 -17.48 -7.46 -12.42
C GLU A 577 -17.75 -8.95 -12.15
N GLU A 578 -17.94 -9.34 -10.90
CA GLU A 578 -18.38 -10.68 -10.48
C GLU A 578 -19.61 -10.56 -9.57
N LEU A 579 -20.71 -11.21 -9.95
CA LEU A 579 -21.96 -11.21 -9.18
C LEU A 579 -22.28 -12.64 -8.69
N GLN A 580 -22.35 -12.79 -7.37
CA GLN A 580 -22.79 -14.00 -6.66
C GLN A 580 -23.97 -13.64 -5.74
N TRP A 581 -25.11 -13.25 -6.33
CA TRP A 581 -26.34 -13.01 -5.58
C TRP A 581 -27.17 -14.31 -5.57
N LEU A 582 -27.08 -15.08 -4.49
CA LEU A 582 -27.60 -16.45 -4.39
C LEU A 582 -29.10 -16.51 -4.11
N LYS A 583 -29.88 -15.78 -4.91
CA LYS A 583 -31.33 -15.92 -5.04
C LYS A 583 -31.61 -17.00 -6.09
N THR A 584 -32.42 -18.00 -5.75
CA THR A 584 -32.81 -19.08 -6.68
C THR A 584 -33.47 -18.50 -7.94
N ASP A 585 -33.03 -18.98 -9.10
CA ASP A 585 -33.57 -18.65 -10.43
C ASP A 585 -33.68 -17.13 -10.68
N LEU A 586 -32.63 -16.39 -10.27
CA LEU A 586 -32.54 -14.94 -10.44
C LEU A 586 -32.80 -14.52 -11.89
N ASP A 587 -33.67 -13.52 -12.07
CA ASP A 587 -34.12 -13.07 -13.39
C ASP A 587 -32.99 -12.43 -14.24
N PRO A 588 -32.88 -12.76 -15.54
CA PRO A 588 -31.82 -12.22 -16.41
C PRO A 588 -31.92 -10.72 -16.65
N GLU A 589 -33.11 -10.12 -16.71
CA GLU A 589 -33.26 -8.66 -16.88
C GLU A 589 -32.73 -7.90 -15.65
N THR A 590 -32.92 -8.47 -14.47
CA THR A 590 -32.37 -8.00 -13.20
C THR A 590 -30.84 -7.99 -13.22
N ILE A 591 -30.22 -9.05 -13.72
CA ILE A 591 -28.75 -9.14 -13.86
C ILE A 591 -28.22 -8.11 -14.87
N LEU A 592 -28.89 -7.94 -16.01
CA LEU A 592 -28.54 -6.92 -17.01
C LEU A 592 -28.61 -5.49 -16.45
N ASN A 593 -29.63 -5.21 -15.63
CA ASN A 593 -29.83 -3.89 -15.02
C ASN A 593 -28.86 -3.59 -13.85
N VAL A 594 -28.04 -4.55 -13.40
CA VAL A 594 -27.03 -4.35 -12.35
C VAL A 594 -25.74 -3.70 -12.90
N SER A 595 -25.13 -4.25 -13.95
CA SER A 595 -23.89 -3.70 -14.54
C SER A 595 -23.54 -4.31 -15.89
N ASP A 596 -23.13 -3.47 -16.85
CA ASP A 596 -22.60 -3.92 -18.15
C ASP A 596 -21.18 -4.55 -18.04
N ASP A 597 -20.47 -4.25 -16.94
CA ASP A 597 -19.08 -4.70 -16.70
C ASP A 597 -18.97 -6.16 -16.21
N ILE A 598 -20.08 -6.90 -16.09
CA ILE A 598 -20.11 -8.26 -15.57
C ILE A 598 -19.28 -9.21 -16.46
N ARG A 599 -18.33 -9.89 -15.83
CA ARG A 599 -17.43 -10.91 -16.38
C ARG A 599 -17.76 -12.30 -15.87
N LYS A 600 -18.12 -12.42 -14.60
CA LYS A 600 -18.38 -13.69 -13.94
C LYS A 600 -19.73 -13.67 -13.23
N LEU A 601 -20.50 -14.74 -13.38
CA LEU A 601 -21.76 -14.95 -12.67
C LEU A 601 -21.68 -16.25 -11.88
N ARG A 602 -22.17 -16.23 -10.63
CA ARG A 602 -22.57 -17.45 -9.92
C ARG A 602 -24.07 -17.37 -9.66
N LEU A 603 -24.82 -18.33 -10.20
CA LEU A 603 -26.28 -18.36 -10.16
C LEU A 603 -26.75 -19.59 -9.38
N ARG A 604 -27.64 -19.38 -8.42
CA ARG A 604 -28.34 -20.47 -7.73
C ARG A 604 -29.49 -20.95 -8.60
N TRP A 605 -29.56 -22.25 -8.85
CA TRP A 605 -30.44 -22.85 -9.85
C TRP A 605 -31.27 -23.98 -9.25
N SER A 606 -32.59 -23.94 -9.44
CA SER A 606 -33.55 -24.94 -8.94
C SER A 606 -33.51 -26.30 -9.65
N GLY A 607 -32.72 -26.45 -10.71
CA GLY A 607 -32.84 -27.56 -11.67
C GLY A 607 -33.83 -27.27 -12.82
N SER A 608 -34.58 -26.16 -12.77
CA SER A 608 -35.56 -25.80 -13.81
C SER A 608 -34.91 -25.45 -15.15
N ASN A 609 -35.24 -26.22 -16.20
CA ASN A 609 -34.84 -25.89 -17.58
C ASN A 609 -35.44 -24.55 -18.08
N THR A 610 -36.54 -24.08 -17.48
CA THR A 610 -37.12 -22.76 -17.80
C THR A 610 -36.16 -21.63 -17.42
N ALA A 611 -35.46 -21.74 -16.28
CA ALA A 611 -34.44 -20.77 -15.88
C ALA A 611 -33.24 -20.77 -16.85
N LEU A 612 -32.74 -21.97 -17.21
CA LEU A 612 -31.68 -22.12 -18.22
C LEU A 612 -32.07 -21.52 -19.57
N ARG A 613 -33.31 -21.74 -20.02
CA ARG A 613 -33.83 -21.13 -21.26
C ARG A 613 -33.84 -19.61 -21.16
N ALA A 614 -34.44 -19.04 -20.11
CA ALA A 614 -34.52 -17.59 -19.90
C ALA A 614 -33.14 -16.91 -19.82
N TRP A 615 -32.18 -17.50 -19.09
CA TRP A 615 -30.81 -16.98 -19.03
C TRP A 615 -30.13 -16.94 -20.40
N SER A 616 -30.39 -17.96 -21.24
CA SER A 616 -29.85 -18.06 -22.61
C SER A 616 -30.68 -17.38 -23.70
N ASP A 617 -31.74 -16.66 -23.35
CA ASP A 617 -32.56 -15.92 -24.32
C ASP A 617 -31.72 -14.85 -25.07
N PRO A 618 -32.01 -14.49 -26.34
CA PRO A 618 -31.27 -13.43 -27.04
C PRO A 618 -31.28 -12.10 -26.29
N TYR A 619 -32.35 -11.84 -25.52
CA TYR A 619 -32.49 -10.63 -24.72
C TYR A 619 -32.01 -10.79 -23.27
N GLY A 620 -31.60 -12.00 -22.86
CA GLY A 620 -31.05 -12.33 -21.55
C GLY A 620 -29.53 -12.16 -21.46
N LEU A 621 -28.84 -13.08 -20.78
CA LEU A 621 -27.42 -12.94 -20.40
C LEU A 621 -26.46 -12.82 -21.59
N ARG A 622 -26.88 -13.22 -22.80
CA ARG A 622 -26.10 -13.07 -24.04
C ARG A 622 -25.77 -11.62 -24.40
N LYS A 623 -26.51 -10.64 -23.88
CA LYS A 623 -26.20 -9.21 -24.04
C LYS A 623 -24.93 -8.77 -23.29
N LEU A 624 -24.46 -9.51 -22.28
CA LEU A 624 -23.30 -9.13 -21.47
C LEU A 624 -22.00 -9.26 -22.27
N GLN A 625 -21.54 -8.14 -22.83
CA GLN A 625 -20.37 -8.10 -23.71
C GLN A 625 -19.08 -8.61 -23.04
N HIS A 626 -18.97 -8.49 -21.72
CA HIS A 626 -17.78 -8.89 -20.96
C HIS A 626 -17.88 -10.26 -20.26
N LEU A 627 -19.04 -10.91 -20.27
CA LEU A 627 -19.27 -12.20 -19.60
C LEU A 627 -18.36 -13.31 -20.17
N ASP A 628 -17.58 -13.97 -19.33
CA ASP A 628 -16.64 -15.05 -19.66
C ASP A 628 -16.96 -16.37 -18.94
N THR A 629 -17.52 -16.32 -17.72
CA THR A 629 -17.77 -17.50 -16.90
C THR A 629 -19.16 -17.44 -16.25
N ILE A 630 -19.91 -18.54 -16.32
CA ILE A 630 -21.12 -18.76 -15.53
C ILE A 630 -20.89 -20.00 -14.67
N GLN A 631 -21.08 -19.88 -13.36
CA GLN A 631 -21.06 -21.00 -12.43
C GLN A 631 -22.48 -21.24 -11.93
N LEU A 632 -22.99 -22.45 -12.12
CA LEU A 632 -24.29 -22.87 -11.59
C LEU A 632 -24.09 -23.53 -10.23
N GLU A 633 -24.99 -23.26 -9.30
CA GLU A 633 -25.05 -23.88 -7.98
C GLU A 633 -26.44 -24.48 -7.78
N LEU A 634 -26.52 -25.81 -7.73
CA LEU A 634 -27.78 -26.54 -7.60
C LEU A 634 -28.41 -26.32 -6.22
N GLU A 635 -29.73 -26.15 -6.21
CA GLU A 635 -30.51 -26.02 -4.98
C GLU A 635 -30.84 -27.39 -4.37
N GLY A 636 -29.99 -27.83 -3.44
CA GLY A 636 -30.22 -29.04 -2.64
C GLY A 636 -29.89 -30.35 -3.35
N ASP A 637 -30.13 -31.45 -2.65
CA ASP A 637 -29.80 -32.82 -3.10
C ASP A 637 -30.92 -33.46 -3.95
N GLU A 638 -32.12 -32.85 -3.98
CA GLU A 638 -33.33 -33.39 -4.63
C GLU A 638 -33.61 -32.68 -5.97
N VAL A 639 -32.86 -33.05 -7.01
CA VAL A 639 -33.17 -32.63 -8.39
C VAL A 639 -34.41 -33.39 -8.90
N LEU A 640 -35.40 -32.65 -9.41
CA LEU A 640 -36.67 -33.23 -9.91
C LEU A 640 -36.51 -33.97 -11.25
N GLU A 641 -35.56 -33.54 -12.08
CA GLU A 641 -35.23 -34.12 -13.38
C GLU A 641 -34.16 -35.22 -13.24
N SER A 642 -34.04 -36.12 -14.22
CA SER A 642 -32.99 -37.14 -14.19
C SER A 642 -31.59 -36.54 -14.35
N TYR A 643 -30.55 -37.28 -13.95
CA TYR A 643 -29.16 -36.87 -14.13
C TYR A 643 -28.83 -36.58 -15.61
N ASP A 644 -29.29 -37.44 -16.52
CA ASP A 644 -29.00 -37.32 -17.94
C ASP A 644 -29.76 -36.15 -18.56
N ASP A 645 -31.04 -35.94 -18.21
CA ASP A 645 -31.83 -34.77 -18.65
C ASP A 645 -31.22 -33.45 -18.13
N THR A 646 -30.80 -33.43 -16.87
CA THR A 646 -30.11 -32.28 -16.25
C THR A 646 -28.84 -31.94 -17.02
N ARG A 647 -28.02 -32.95 -17.32
CA ARG A 647 -26.78 -32.81 -18.08
C ARG A 647 -27.03 -32.35 -19.52
N GLU A 648 -28.02 -32.91 -20.20
CA GLU A 648 -28.38 -32.51 -21.57
C GLU A 648 -28.88 -31.06 -21.61
N ASN A 649 -29.70 -30.64 -20.64
CA ASN A 649 -30.17 -29.26 -20.52
C ASN A 649 -29.03 -28.26 -20.27
N ILE A 650 -28.02 -28.64 -19.47
CA ILE A 650 -26.80 -27.86 -19.26
C ILE A 650 -25.99 -27.73 -20.56
N ILE A 651 -25.79 -28.82 -21.31
CA ILE A 651 -25.07 -28.80 -22.61
C ILE A 651 -25.81 -27.89 -23.60
N LYS A 652 -27.14 -28.06 -23.73
CA LYS A 652 -27.97 -27.18 -24.56
C LYS A 652 -27.88 -25.71 -24.12
N PHE A 653 -27.79 -25.43 -22.82
CA PHE A 653 -27.57 -24.08 -22.29
C PHE A 653 -26.21 -23.50 -22.67
N GLU A 654 -25.12 -24.25 -22.47
CA GLU A 654 -23.76 -23.83 -22.85
C GLU A 654 -23.66 -23.57 -24.37
N THR A 655 -24.24 -24.45 -25.21
CA THR A 655 -24.32 -24.23 -26.65
C THR A 655 -25.06 -22.93 -26.98
N ARG A 656 -26.25 -22.69 -26.40
CA ARG A 656 -27.01 -21.45 -26.64
C ARG A 656 -26.27 -20.19 -26.20
N MET A 657 -25.55 -20.23 -25.07
CA MET A 657 -24.76 -19.09 -24.58
C MET A 657 -23.58 -18.74 -25.48
N ASN A 658 -23.03 -19.71 -26.20
CA ASN A 658 -21.89 -19.53 -27.11
C ASN A 658 -22.28 -19.14 -28.55
N LEU A 659 -23.57 -19.06 -28.88
CA LEU A 659 -24.07 -18.53 -30.16
C LEU A 659 -23.92 -17.00 -30.23
N PRO A 660 -23.70 -16.41 -31.43
CA PRO A 660 -23.74 -14.95 -31.61
C PRO A 660 -25.07 -14.35 -31.10
N PRO A 661 -25.07 -13.13 -30.51
CA PRO A 661 -26.25 -12.58 -29.81
C PRO A 661 -27.56 -12.60 -30.60
N ASP A 662 -27.51 -12.23 -31.89
CA ASP A 662 -28.68 -12.11 -32.76
C ASP A 662 -29.10 -13.43 -33.44
N THR A 663 -28.49 -14.56 -33.08
CA THR A 663 -28.78 -15.87 -33.69
C THR A 663 -30.12 -16.42 -33.21
N LYS A 664 -31.03 -16.72 -34.15
CA LYS A 664 -32.24 -17.49 -33.88
C LYS A 664 -31.85 -18.91 -33.43
N ILE A 665 -32.33 -19.32 -32.24
CA ILE A 665 -32.10 -20.66 -31.72
C ILE A 665 -32.98 -21.67 -32.49
N ASP A 666 -32.36 -22.68 -33.07
CA ASP A 666 -33.03 -23.86 -33.64
C ASP A 666 -32.78 -25.04 -32.69
N GLU A 667 -33.79 -25.43 -31.90
CA GLU A 667 -33.60 -26.44 -30.85
C GLU A 667 -33.21 -27.83 -31.40
N ASN A 668 -33.51 -28.12 -32.67
CA ASN A 668 -33.21 -29.39 -33.31
C ASN A 668 -31.74 -29.57 -33.71
N LYS A 669 -30.90 -28.53 -33.57
CA LYS A 669 -29.47 -28.53 -33.97
C LYS A 669 -28.50 -28.34 -32.80
N LEU A 670 -28.98 -28.27 -31.56
CA LEU A 670 -28.16 -27.97 -30.38
C LEU A 670 -27.35 -29.17 -29.85
N SER A 671 -27.50 -30.36 -30.45
CA SER A 671 -26.85 -31.62 -30.05
C SER A 671 -25.49 -31.88 -30.73
N GLU A 672 -25.14 -31.14 -31.79
CA GLU A 672 -23.87 -31.30 -32.51
C GLU A 672 -22.84 -30.27 -32.03
N GLY A 673 -21.89 -30.73 -31.20
CA GLY A 673 -21.01 -29.88 -30.38
C GLY A 673 -19.82 -29.23 -31.08
N ASP A 674 -19.98 -28.67 -32.28
CA ASP A 674 -18.90 -27.96 -32.99
C ASP A 674 -19.35 -26.61 -33.57
N VAL A 675 -19.35 -25.57 -32.71
CA VAL A 675 -19.59 -24.18 -33.13
C VAL A 675 -18.40 -23.31 -32.70
N SER A 676 -17.50 -23.07 -33.65
CA SER A 676 -16.32 -22.21 -33.45
C SER A 676 -16.70 -20.71 -33.44
N THR A 677 -17.09 -20.18 -32.28
CA THR A 677 -17.28 -18.73 -32.07
C THR A 677 -16.06 -18.06 -31.40
N PRO A 678 -15.81 -16.75 -31.65
CA PRO A 678 -14.62 -16.06 -31.15
C PRO A 678 -14.66 -15.71 -29.64
N LYS A 679 -15.77 -15.95 -28.94
CA LYS A 679 -15.93 -15.65 -27.51
C LYS A 679 -16.58 -16.85 -26.80
N LYS A 680 -15.75 -17.70 -26.20
CA LYS A 680 -16.20 -18.89 -25.48
C LYS A 680 -16.56 -18.56 -24.01
N ILE A 681 -17.86 -18.55 -23.70
CA ILE A 681 -18.37 -18.52 -22.32
C ILE A 681 -18.24 -19.92 -21.74
N THR A 682 -17.59 -20.03 -20.58
CA THR A 682 -17.41 -21.31 -19.87
C THR A 682 -18.53 -21.50 -18.86
N VAL A 683 -19.30 -22.59 -18.98
CA VAL A 683 -20.29 -22.98 -17.96
C VAL A 683 -19.64 -23.97 -17.00
N LYS A 684 -19.58 -23.62 -15.71
CA LYS A 684 -19.09 -24.49 -14.63
C LYS A 684 -20.27 -25.03 -13.82
N VAL A 685 -20.25 -26.33 -13.58
CA VAL A 685 -21.25 -27.07 -12.80
C VAL A 685 -20.51 -27.87 -11.73
N PRO A 686 -21.06 -28.11 -10.53
CA PRO A 686 -20.42 -28.93 -9.51
C PRO A 686 -20.12 -30.32 -10.04
N ALA A 687 -19.02 -30.92 -9.59
CA ALA A 687 -18.77 -32.34 -9.84
C ALA A 687 -19.85 -33.16 -9.11
N MET A 688 -20.78 -33.74 -9.87
CA MET A 688 -21.84 -34.61 -9.34
C MET A 688 -21.27 -35.98 -8.96
N THR A 689 -20.38 -36.01 -7.97
CA THR A 689 -19.78 -37.24 -7.44
C THR A 689 -20.73 -37.92 -6.47
N THR A 690 -21.04 -39.19 -6.76
CA THR A 690 -21.65 -40.22 -5.91
C THR A 690 -22.15 -39.77 -4.52
N PHE A 691 -23.47 -39.73 -4.37
CA PHE A 691 -24.19 -39.63 -3.10
C PHE A 691 -23.62 -40.58 -2.02
N GLY A 692 -22.78 -40.04 -1.15
CA GLY A 692 -22.11 -40.75 -0.06
C GLY A 692 -22.47 -40.13 1.28
N ARG A 693 -23.20 -40.89 2.13
CA ARG A 693 -23.72 -40.45 3.43
C ARG A 693 -22.68 -39.73 4.29
N SER A 694 -22.99 -38.51 4.74
CA SER A 694 -22.49 -38.00 6.03
C SER A 694 -23.47 -37.01 6.68
N ALA A 695 -24.59 -37.54 7.19
CA ALA A 695 -25.42 -36.81 8.15
C ALA A 695 -24.78 -36.90 9.54
N ALA A 696 -23.67 -36.18 9.74
CA ALA A 696 -23.02 -36.04 11.04
C ALA A 696 -23.84 -35.11 11.96
N ARG A 697 -24.99 -35.59 12.45
CA ARG A 697 -25.65 -35.00 13.61
C ARG A 697 -24.73 -35.21 14.82
N ILE A 698 -23.95 -34.19 15.16
CA ILE A 698 -23.30 -34.13 16.46
C ILE A 698 -24.41 -34.12 17.51
N ALA A 699 -24.56 -35.23 18.22
CA ALA A 699 -25.34 -35.26 19.44
C ALA A 699 -24.59 -34.41 20.46
N LEU A 700 -25.15 -33.25 20.83
CA LEU A 700 -24.75 -32.55 22.03
C LEU A 700 -25.10 -33.47 23.21
N THR A 701 -24.08 -34.05 23.82
CA THR A 701 -24.22 -34.74 25.11
C THR A 701 -24.40 -33.68 26.18
N ASP A 702 -25.48 -33.79 26.97
CA ASP A 702 -25.70 -32.94 28.14
C ASP A 702 -24.48 -33.00 29.06
N ILE A 703 -23.83 -31.85 29.26
CA ILE A 703 -22.83 -31.69 30.31
C ILE A 703 -23.58 -31.31 31.58
N ASP A 704 -23.40 -32.13 32.61
CA ASP A 704 -24.01 -32.02 33.93
C ASP A 704 -23.79 -30.61 34.52
N THR A 705 -24.86 -29.81 34.59
CA THR A 705 -24.81 -28.42 35.08
C THR A 705 -24.80 -28.41 36.60
N ASN A 706 -23.66 -28.76 37.18
CA ASN A 706 -23.40 -28.55 38.59
C ASN A 706 -23.61 -27.06 38.93
N HIS A 707 -24.58 -26.77 39.79
CA HIS A 707 -24.93 -25.40 40.19
C HIS A 707 -23.76 -24.73 40.93
N MET A 708 -22.93 -23.99 40.20
CA MET A 708 -21.90 -23.16 40.82
C MET A 708 -22.53 -21.99 41.55
N HIS A 709 -22.23 -21.89 42.86
CA HIS A 709 -22.44 -20.66 43.61
C HIS A 709 -21.51 -19.58 43.04
N VAL A 710 -22.08 -18.68 42.23
CA VAL A 710 -21.37 -17.50 41.73
C VAL A 710 -21.13 -16.54 42.90
N GLU A 711 -19.91 -16.55 43.45
CA GLU A 711 -19.50 -15.56 44.45
C GLU A 711 -19.37 -14.18 43.79
N ASN A 712 -20.13 -13.20 44.28
CA ASN A 712 -20.03 -11.82 43.82
C ASN A 712 -18.64 -11.26 44.11
N HIS A 713 -17.84 -11.07 43.07
CA HIS A 713 -16.48 -10.57 43.21
C HIS A 713 -16.49 -9.08 43.59
N LYS A 714 -16.22 -8.76 44.86
CA LYS A 714 -16.15 -7.38 45.41
C LYS A 714 -15.34 -6.42 44.52
N TRP A 715 -14.27 -6.91 43.90
CA TRP A 715 -13.44 -6.16 42.95
C TRP A 715 -14.25 -5.64 41.76
N LEU A 716 -15.05 -6.51 41.13
CA LEU A 716 -15.88 -6.18 39.97
C LEU A 716 -17.00 -5.22 40.37
N GLU A 717 -17.64 -5.41 41.52
CA GLU A 717 -18.66 -4.48 42.04
C GLU A 717 -18.09 -3.08 42.30
N THR A 718 -16.86 -3.01 42.85
CA THR A 718 -16.16 -1.74 43.11
C THR A 718 -15.86 -1.00 41.80
N MET A 719 -15.34 -1.70 40.79
CA MET A 719 -15.07 -1.13 39.47
C MET A 719 -16.35 -0.73 38.73
N ASP A 720 -17.37 -1.59 38.75
CA ASP A 720 -18.68 -1.31 38.16
C ASP A 720 -19.32 -0.08 38.84
N SER A 721 -19.15 0.13 40.15
CA SER A 721 -19.61 1.37 40.82
C SER A 721 -18.80 2.60 40.41
N PHE A 722 -17.47 2.51 40.40
CA PHE A 722 -16.60 3.66 40.11
C PHE A 722 -16.73 4.17 38.67
N ARG A 723 -16.87 3.27 37.69
CA ARG A 723 -16.98 3.67 36.27
C ARG A 723 -18.26 4.45 35.96
N GLU A 724 -19.38 4.14 36.61
CA GLU A 724 -20.66 4.82 36.36
C GLU A 724 -20.61 6.27 36.83
N GLU A 725 -19.81 6.56 37.86
CA GLU A 725 -19.45 7.93 38.26
C GLU A 725 -18.45 8.59 37.28
N MET A 726 -17.56 7.82 36.63
CA MET A 726 -16.56 8.34 35.71
C MET A 726 -17.12 8.74 34.33
N ILE A 727 -18.10 8.01 33.81
CA ILE A 727 -18.74 8.28 32.50
C ILE A 727 -19.23 9.73 32.35
N PRO A 728 -20.07 10.29 33.26
CA PRO A 728 -20.57 11.66 33.12
C PRO A 728 -19.47 12.72 33.32
N VAL A 729 -18.53 12.49 34.25
CA VAL A 729 -17.40 13.39 34.52
C VAL A 729 -16.53 13.53 33.28
N TRP A 730 -16.13 12.41 32.66
CA TRP A 730 -15.32 12.44 31.44
C TRP A 730 -16.04 13.16 30.30
N LYS A 731 -17.33 12.90 30.09
CA LYS A 731 -18.10 13.53 29.00
C LYS A 731 -18.11 15.06 29.11
N GLU A 732 -18.29 15.62 30.30
CA GLU A 732 -18.28 17.08 30.47
C GLU A 732 -16.85 17.65 30.47
N ALA A 733 -15.86 16.95 31.02
CA ALA A 733 -14.45 17.35 30.93
C ALA A 733 -13.96 17.40 29.47
N GLN A 734 -14.23 16.35 28.68
CA GLN A 734 -13.89 16.27 27.26
C GLN A 734 -14.59 17.40 26.46
N LYS A 735 -15.87 17.65 26.72
CA LYS A 735 -16.65 18.71 26.05
C LYS A 735 -16.17 20.13 26.39
N ARG A 736 -15.63 20.36 27.60
CA ARG A 736 -14.92 21.61 27.94
C ARG A 736 -13.58 21.68 27.23
N ALA A 737 -12.77 20.63 27.30
CA ALA A 737 -11.42 20.59 26.75
C ALA A 737 -11.36 20.73 25.22
N ILE A 738 -12.35 20.23 24.47
CA ILE A 738 -12.43 20.41 23.00
C ILE A 738 -12.66 21.88 22.59
N LYS A 739 -13.19 22.73 23.47
CA LYS A 739 -13.40 24.17 23.18
C LYS A 739 -12.15 25.02 23.38
N ASP A 740 -11.09 24.44 23.94
CA ASP A 740 -9.87 25.12 24.36
C ASP A 740 -8.69 24.39 23.73
N SER A 741 -8.09 24.97 22.70
CA SER A 741 -6.98 24.34 21.96
C SER A 741 -5.75 24.04 22.83
N SER A 742 -5.62 24.64 24.02
CA SER A 742 -4.57 24.28 24.98
C SER A 742 -4.87 22.97 25.74
N LYS A 743 -6.13 22.55 25.77
CA LYS A 743 -6.63 21.34 26.46
C LYS A 743 -6.98 20.17 25.53
N GLU A 744 -7.06 20.41 24.22
CA GLU A 744 -7.49 19.42 23.22
C GLU A 744 -6.70 18.09 23.27
N LEU A 745 -5.39 18.15 23.55
CA LEU A 745 -4.54 16.96 23.71
C LEU A 745 -4.99 16.05 24.88
N PHE A 746 -5.46 16.65 25.98
CA PHE A 746 -5.98 15.93 27.15
C PHE A 746 -7.40 15.38 26.93
N ALA A 747 -8.15 15.96 25.98
CA ALA A 747 -9.50 15.53 25.60
C ALA A 747 -9.50 14.22 24.77
N GLN A 748 -8.34 13.73 24.33
CA GLN A 748 -8.23 12.48 23.60
C GLN A 748 -8.59 11.28 24.51
N PRO A 749 -9.25 10.23 23.98
CA PRO A 749 -9.50 9.00 24.72
C PRO A 749 -8.23 8.16 24.87
N ILE A 750 -8.20 7.23 25.82
CA ILE A 750 -7.09 6.28 25.98
C ILE A 750 -7.23 5.18 24.92
N THR A 751 -6.15 4.92 24.18
CA THR A 751 -6.12 3.89 23.13
C THR A 751 -5.44 2.62 23.63
N VAL A 752 -6.12 1.49 23.46
CA VAL A 752 -5.62 0.16 23.83
C VAL A 752 -5.59 -0.69 22.56
N ALA A 753 -4.43 -1.25 22.22
CA ALA A 753 -4.37 -2.33 21.23
C ALA A 753 -4.78 -3.64 21.90
N LEU A 754 -5.75 -4.32 21.30
CA LEU A 754 -6.11 -5.70 21.66
C LEU A 754 -5.51 -6.60 20.59
N ILE A 755 -4.48 -7.35 20.95
CA ILE A 755 -3.84 -8.35 20.07
C ILE A 755 -4.38 -9.71 20.47
N ASP A 756 -5.31 -10.25 19.67
CA ASP A 756 -6.09 -11.43 20.02
C ASP A 756 -6.67 -12.10 18.74
N ASP A 757 -7.73 -12.89 18.87
CA ASP A 757 -8.40 -13.58 17.77
C ASP A 757 -9.43 -12.72 17.00
N GLY A 758 -9.41 -11.40 17.17
CA GLY A 758 -10.40 -10.45 16.63
C GLY A 758 -11.55 -10.18 17.62
N VAL A 759 -12.57 -9.43 17.20
CA VAL A 759 -13.75 -9.13 18.04
C VAL A 759 -15.04 -9.16 17.22
N ASP A 760 -16.15 -9.67 17.76
CA ASP A 760 -17.46 -9.44 17.15
C ASP A 760 -17.88 -7.98 17.34
N VAL A 761 -17.69 -7.16 16.31
CA VAL A 761 -17.96 -5.72 16.35
C VAL A 761 -19.45 -5.39 16.56
N LEU A 762 -20.36 -6.32 16.28
CA LEU A 762 -21.80 -6.14 16.46
C LEU A 762 -22.22 -6.26 17.94
N GLU A 763 -21.32 -6.71 18.82
CA GLU A 763 -21.60 -6.83 20.24
C GLU A 763 -21.92 -5.44 20.86
N PRO A 764 -23.07 -5.24 21.53
CA PRO A 764 -23.57 -3.90 21.91
C PRO A 764 -22.62 -3.05 22.75
N SER A 765 -21.72 -3.69 23.50
CA SER A 765 -20.68 -3.04 24.30
C SER A 765 -19.54 -2.44 23.45
N LEU A 766 -19.31 -2.92 22.23
CA LEU A 766 -18.19 -2.55 21.35
C LEU A 766 -18.58 -1.52 20.28
N GLN A 767 -19.87 -1.43 19.94
CA GLN A 767 -20.41 -0.55 18.90
C GLN A 767 -19.93 0.90 19.05
N GLY A 768 -19.27 1.44 18.03
CA GLY A 768 -18.73 2.81 18.01
C GLY A 768 -17.48 3.06 18.88
N LYS A 769 -16.90 2.04 19.54
CA LYS A 769 -15.72 2.18 20.40
C LYS A 769 -14.38 1.81 19.74
N LEU A 770 -14.39 1.09 18.62
CA LEU A 770 -13.17 0.78 17.86
C LEU A 770 -12.67 2.03 17.11
N ILE A 771 -11.37 2.31 17.16
CA ILE A 771 -10.73 3.37 16.35
C ILE A 771 -10.30 2.89 14.97
N ASP A 772 -9.90 1.62 14.87
CA ASP A 772 -9.46 0.93 13.65
C ASP A 772 -9.26 -0.55 13.99
N GLY A 773 -8.86 -1.34 13.01
CA GLY A 773 -8.24 -2.63 13.27
C GLY A 773 -7.45 -3.15 12.07
N LYS A 774 -6.81 -4.30 12.27
CA LYS A 774 -5.94 -4.96 11.31
C LYS A 774 -6.07 -6.47 11.47
N THR A 775 -6.01 -7.21 10.38
CA THR A 775 -5.86 -8.66 10.43
C THR A 775 -4.51 -9.08 9.87
N LEU A 776 -3.97 -10.16 10.42
CA LEU A 776 -2.82 -10.89 9.92
C LEU A 776 -3.23 -12.30 9.45
N SER A 777 -4.47 -12.70 9.71
CA SER A 777 -5.06 -14.01 9.39
C SER A 777 -5.60 -14.03 7.96
N TYR A 778 -4.73 -14.41 7.03
CA TYR A 778 -5.04 -14.48 5.59
C TYR A 778 -5.08 -15.91 5.02
N ASP A 779 -4.40 -16.86 5.67
CA ASP A 779 -3.98 -18.13 5.05
C ASP A 779 -4.55 -19.39 5.75
N LEU A 780 -5.77 -19.34 6.28
CA LEU A 780 -6.47 -20.53 6.82
C LEU A 780 -7.29 -21.25 5.72
N PRO A 781 -6.89 -22.45 5.28
CA PRO A 781 -7.68 -23.23 4.34
C PRO A 781 -8.86 -23.91 5.03
N LEU A 782 -10.09 -23.56 4.63
CA LEU A 782 -11.30 -24.29 4.98
C LEU A 782 -11.44 -25.54 4.10
N GLY A 783 -10.55 -26.51 4.30
CA GLY A 783 -10.57 -27.84 3.66
C GLY A 783 -9.70 -27.96 2.40
N ASN A 784 -9.73 -29.17 1.80
CA ASN A 784 -8.92 -29.55 0.64
C ASN A 784 -9.47 -29.07 -0.72
N GLU A 785 -10.59 -28.34 -0.72
CA GLU A 785 -11.09 -27.65 -1.91
C GLU A 785 -10.30 -26.34 -2.11
N PRO A 786 -10.10 -25.85 -3.35
CA PRO A 786 -9.61 -24.51 -3.60
C PRO A 786 -10.69 -23.47 -3.29
N THR A 787 -11.07 -23.37 -2.00
CA THR A 787 -12.00 -22.36 -1.50
C THR A 787 -11.41 -20.97 -1.75
N GLU A 788 -12.23 -20.08 -2.29
CA GLU A 788 -11.88 -18.69 -2.58
C GLU A 788 -11.27 -18.04 -1.32
N GLN A 789 -9.97 -17.69 -1.34
CA GLN A 789 -9.27 -17.11 -0.19
C GLN A 789 -9.95 -15.79 0.25
N ARG A 790 -10.64 -15.84 1.40
CA ARG A 790 -11.25 -14.67 2.02
C ARG A 790 -10.39 -14.16 3.17
N GLU A 791 -10.40 -12.86 3.36
CA GLU A 791 -9.74 -12.20 4.50
C GLU A 791 -10.56 -12.41 5.77
N HIS A 792 -9.99 -13.06 6.78
CA HIS A 792 -10.62 -13.15 8.11
C HIS A 792 -10.46 -11.81 8.83
N ALA A 793 -11.49 -10.98 8.76
CA ALA A 793 -11.41 -9.61 9.23
C ALA A 793 -11.29 -9.49 10.76
N PHE A 794 -10.74 -8.37 11.23
CA PHE A 794 -10.57 -8.12 12.67
C PHE A 794 -11.88 -7.90 13.44
N TRP A 795 -12.97 -7.65 12.72
CA TRP A 795 -14.34 -7.47 13.24
C TRP A 795 -15.13 -8.77 13.31
N GLU A 796 -14.44 -9.91 13.18
CA GLU A 796 -14.90 -11.26 13.46
C GLU A 796 -13.94 -11.89 14.48
N SER A 797 -14.46 -12.67 15.43
CA SER A 797 -13.69 -13.38 16.46
C SER A 797 -13.90 -14.87 16.30
N SER A 798 -12.83 -15.62 16.03
CA SER A 798 -12.90 -17.04 15.64
C SER A 798 -13.38 -18.00 16.74
N GLY A 799 -13.10 -17.66 18.00
CA GLY A 799 -13.51 -18.43 19.19
C GLY A 799 -14.22 -17.57 20.24
N GLY A 800 -14.51 -16.30 19.95
CA GLY A 800 -15.11 -15.35 20.88
C GLY A 800 -14.15 -14.77 21.93
N HIS A 801 -12.90 -15.24 22.00
CA HIS A 801 -11.96 -14.90 23.06
C HIS A 801 -11.62 -13.40 23.11
N GLY A 802 -11.20 -12.82 21.98
CA GLY A 802 -10.92 -11.39 21.90
C GLY A 802 -12.17 -10.53 22.16
N THR A 803 -13.37 -11.02 21.84
CA THR A 803 -14.63 -10.35 22.20
C THR A 803 -14.83 -10.28 23.72
N VAL A 804 -14.50 -11.36 24.45
CA VAL A 804 -14.48 -11.36 25.92
C VAL A 804 -13.42 -10.39 26.46
N MET A 805 -12.20 -10.39 25.90
CA MET A 805 -11.13 -9.49 26.34
C MET A 805 -11.50 -8.01 26.13
N ALA A 806 -12.08 -7.67 24.98
CA ALA A 806 -12.60 -6.34 24.69
C ALA A 806 -13.68 -5.90 25.69
N ASN A 807 -14.59 -6.82 26.05
CA ASN A 807 -15.60 -6.60 27.07
C ASN A 807 -14.99 -6.32 28.46
N MET A 808 -13.95 -7.05 28.86
CA MET A 808 -13.30 -6.84 30.15
C MET A 808 -12.53 -5.51 30.22
N ILE A 809 -11.84 -5.11 29.15
CA ILE A 809 -11.21 -3.78 29.06
C ILE A 809 -12.28 -2.68 29.22
N PHE A 810 -13.39 -2.77 28.49
CA PHE A 810 -14.48 -1.79 28.58
C PHE A 810 -15.31 -1.86 29.85
N ARG A 811 -15.33 -3.00 30.56
CA ARG A 811 -15.98 -3.12 31.87
C ARG A 811 -15.34 -2.17 32.88
N VAL A 812 -14.02 -2.02 32.82
CA VAL A 812 -13.23 -1.15 33.71
C VAL A 812 -13.12 0.27 33.15
N CYS A 813 -12.77 0.43 31.86
CA CYS A 813 -12.63 1.74 31.21
C CYS A 813 -13.55 1.89 29.98
N PRO A 814 -14.86 2.17 30.16
CA PRO A 814 -15.81 2.27 29.04
C PRO A 814 -15.57 3.47 28.09
N MET A 815 -14.64 4.37 28.45
CA MET A 815 -14.22 5.56 27.68
C MET A 815 -12.94 5.32 26.86
N ALA A 816 -12.28 4.17 27.03
CA ALA A 816 -11.17 3.77 26.18
C ALA A 816 -11.64 3.54 24.73
N ARG A 817 -10.70 3.40 23.79
CA ARG A 817 -10.98 2.96 22.42
C ARG A 817 -10.00 1.88 21.99
N LEU A 818 -10.52 0.89 21.25
CA LEU A 818 -9.75 -0.28 20.84
C LEU A 818 -9.20 -0.14 19.42
N TYR A 819 -7.93 -0.48 19.26
CA TYR A 819 -7.35 -0.89 17.98
C TYR A 819 -7.25 -2.41 18.01
N VAL A 820 -8.05 -3.10 17.20
CA VAL A 820 -8.13 -4.57 17.25
C VAL A 820 -7.18 -5.17 16.22
N ILE A 821 -6.30 -6.06 16.65
CA ILE A 821 -5.37 -6.76 15.78
C ILE A 821 -5.66 -8.26 15.88
N ARG A 822 -6.27 -8.81 14.82
CA ARG A 822 -6.50 -10.25 14.69
C ARG A 822 -5.22 -10.93 14.25
N MET A 823 -4.66 -11.78 15.10
CA MET A 823 -3.46 -12.56 14.79
C MET A 823 -3.75 -13.70 13.83
N GLU A 824 -2.68 -14.14 13.15
CA GLU A 824 -2.66 -15.41 12.45
C GLU A 824 -2.53 -16.55 13.45
N THR A 825 -3.36 -17.58 13.27
CA THR A 825 -3.32 -18.82 14.04
C THR A 825 -3.26 -20.01 13.09
N HIS A 826 -2.47 -21.02 13.45
CA HIS A 826 -2.43 -22.29 12.73
C HIS A 826 -2.92 -23.42 13.64
N ILE A 827 -3.65 -24.36 13.06
CA ILE A 827 -4.08 -25.57 13.74
C ILE A 827 -2.92 -26.58 13.69
N ASP A 828 -2.46 -27.05 14.86
CA ASP A 828 -1.42 -28.08 14.95
C ASP A 828 -1.97 -29.51 14.78
N GLY A 829 -1.08 -30.51 14.79
CA GLY A 829 -1.47 -31.92 14.65
C GLY A 829 -2.32 -32.48 15.80
N GLU A 830 -2.50 -31.74 16.90
CA GLU A 830 -3.41 -32.06 18.01
C GLU A 830 -4.70 -31.21 17.94
N ASN A 831 -4.97 -30.59 16.79
CA ASN A 831 -6.09 -29.70 16.51
C ASN A 831 -6.13 -28.44 17.42
N ARG A 832 -4.97 -27.98 17.93
CA ARG A 832 -4.88 -26.76 18.75
C ARG A 832 -4.45 -25.55 17.92
N SER A 833 -5.11 -24.42 18.18
CA SER A 833 -4.74 -23.12 17.63
C SER A 833 -3.43 -22.63 18.25
N ARG A 834 -2.40 -22.39 17.43
CA ARG A 834 -1.09 -21.86 17.83
C ARG A 834 -0.79 -20.54 17.11
N ILE A 835 -0.24 -19.59 17.87
CA ILE A 835 0.19 -18.26 17.40
C ILE A 835 1.67 -18.32 17.02
N THR A 836 2.06 -17.66 15.92
CA THR A 836 3.46 -17.57 15.50
C THR A 836 4.17 -16.35 16.10
N ALA A 837 5.48 -16.49 16.38
CA ALA A 837 6.29 -15.36 16.83
C ALA A 837 6.32 -14.21 15.80
N HIS A 838 6.22 -14.55 14.52
CA HIS A 838 6.15 -13.61 13.41
C HIS A 838 4.87 -12.77 13.44
N SER A 839 3.69 -13.41 13.55
CA SER A 839 2.41 -12.69 13.64
C SER A 839 2.34 -11.82 14.89
N ALA A 840 2.86 -12.31 16.03
CA ALA A 840 3.02 -11.51 17.24
C ALA A 840 3.91 -10.27 17.02
N ALA A 841 5.04 -10.43 16.32
CA ALA A 841 5.94 -9.32 16.00
C ALA A 841 5.28 -8.28 15.10
N GLU A 842 4.56 -8.70 14.05
CA GLU A 842 3.81 -7.79 13.18
C GLU A 842 2.68 -7.08 13.93
N ALA A 843 1.96 -7.77 14.83
CA ALA A 843 0.90 -7.19 15.63
C ALA A 843 1.41 -6.12 16.61
N ILE A 844 2.49 -6.40 17.34
CA ILE A 844 3.14 -5.41 18.22
C ILE A 844 3.63 -4.22 17.39
N ASN A 845 4.30 -4.47 16.25
CA ASN A 845 4.76 -3.40 15.35
C ASN A 845 3.62 -2.53 14.83
N ALA A 846 2.46 -3.12 14.51
CA ALA A 846 1.28 -2.38 14.09
C ALA A 846 0.68 -1.53 15.23
N ALA A 847 0.59 -2.06 16.45
CA ALA A 847 0.19 -1.28 17.64
C ALA A 847 1.14 -0.11 17.92
N VAL A 848 2.45 -0.34 17.79
CA VAL A 848 3.51 0.68 17.91
C VAL A 848 3.39 1.75 16.83
N ASP A 849 3.16 1.37 15.58
CA ASP A 849 3.00 2.30 14.45
C ASP A 849 1.68 3.09 14.58
N LYS A 850 0.63 2.51 15.17
CA LYS A 850 -0.63 3.19 15.52
C LYS A 850 -0.49 4.21 16.67
N GLY A 851 0.53 4.06 17.51
CA GLY A 851 0.76 4.93 18.66
C GLY A 851 -0.25 4.72 19.80
N VAL A 852 -0.61 3.47 20.08
CA VAL A 852 -1.50 3.16 21.23
C VAL A 852 -0.84 3.47 22.57
N ASN A 853 -1.64 3.66 23.62
CA ASN A 853 -1.11 3.90 24.98
C ASN A 853 -0.81 2.59 25.72
N ILE A 854 -1.59 1.54 25.43
CA ILE A 854 -1.52 0.22 26.09
C ILE A 854 -1.63 -0.87 25.02
N ILE A 855 -0.91 -1.98 25.18
CA ILE A 855 -1.09 -3.24 24.44
C ILE A 855 -1.55 -4.31 25.43
N SER A 856 -2.64 -5.01 25.10
CA SER A 856 -3.14 -6.18 25.83
C SER A 856 -2.92 -7.44 24.99
N MET A 857 -2.20 -8.42 25.56
CA MET A 857 -1.87 -9.71 24.95
C MET A 857 -2.32 -10.84 25.89
N SER A 858 -3.53 -11.35 25.66
CA SER A 858 -4.17 -12.37 26.48
C SER A 858 -3.84 -13.80 26.00
N TRP A 859 -2.60 -14.02 25.58
CA TRP A 859 -2.10 -15.26 24.99
C TRP A 859 -0.62 -15.46 25.32
N THR A 860 -0.11 -16.68 25.09
CA THR A 860 1.31 -17.01 25.21
C THR A 860 1.76 -17.92 24.07
N ILE A 861 3.05 -17.86 23.72
CA ILE A 861 3.68 -18.75 22.74
C ILE A 861 4.66 -19.66 23.49
N SER A 862 4.51 -20.98 23.32
CA SER A 862 5.47 -21.97 23.83
C SER A 862 6.74 -21.99 22.98
N GLN A 863 7.92 -22.06 23.60
CA GLN A 863 9.18 -22.17 22.87
C GLN A 863 9.30 -23.55 22.19
N ASN A 864 9.69 -23.54 20.91
CA ASN A 864 10.09 -24.70 20.12
C ASN A 864 11.45 -24.37 19.48
N GLU A 865 12.29 -25.34 19.10
CA GLU A 865 13.64 -25.05 18.58
C GLU A 865 13.67 -24.15 17.33
N ASP A 866 12.62 -24.20 16.50
CA ASP A 866 12.45 -23.37 15.30
C ASP A 866 12.10 -21.90 15.60
N SER A 867 11.75 -21.53 16.84
CA SER A 867 11.09 -20.25 17.12
C SER A 867 11.99 -19.02 17.10
N LYS A 868 13.24 -19.08 16.61
CA LYS A 868 14.29 -18.02 16.69
C LYS A 868 14.03 -16.76 15.83
N ASP A 869 12.83 -16.19 15.87
CA ASP A 869 12.50 -14.93 15.21
C ASP A 869 13.00 -13.71 16.00
N SER A 870 14.10 -13.12 15.54
CA SER A 870 14.64 -11.85 16.08
C SER A 870 13.68 -10.65 15.93
N GLY A 871 12.67 -10.75 15.07
CA GLY A 871 11.68 -9.70 14.83
C GLY A 871 10.75 -9.45 16.02
N LEU A 872 10.43 -10.48 16.82
CA LEU A 872 9.58 -10.31 18.00
C LEU A 872 10.30 -9.48 19.07
N GLN A 873 11.58 -9.77 19.33
CA GLN A 873 12.42 -8.97 20.24
C GLN A 873 12.48 -7.50 19.77
N GLN A 874 12.74 -7.26 18.49
CA GLN A 874 12.76 -5.91 17.92
C GLN A 874 11.43 -5.18 18.06
N ALA A 875 10.30 -5.87 17.88
CA ALA A 875 8.96 -5.27 18.06
C ALA A 875 8.72 -4.83 19.51
N ILE A 876 9.14 -5.65 20.48
CA ILE A 876 9.07 -5.35 21.91
C ILE A 876 9.97 -4.16 22.25
N ASP A 877 11.19 -4.11 21.71
CA ASP A 877 12.11 -2.99 21.93
C ASP A 877 11.55 -1.66 21.39
N ARG A 878 10.97 -1.66 20.18
CA ARG A 878 10.26 -0.49 19.63
C ARG A 878 9.07 -0.05 20.48
N ALA A 879 8.37 -0.98 21.13
CA ALA A 879 7.28 -0.64 22.07
C ALA A 879 7.81 -0.01 23.36
N CYS A 880 8.94 -0.49 23.90
CA CYS A 880 9.63 0.14 25.01
C CYS A 880 10.11 1.56 24.67
N GLU A 881 10.71 1.77 23.50
CA GLU A 881 11.19 3.09 23.03
C GLU A 881 10.06 4.14 22.98
N LYS A 882 8.85 3.72 22.60
CA LYS A 882 7.66 4.59 22.58
C LYS A 882 6.94 4.71 23.93
N ASN A 883 7.45 4.09 25.00
CA ASN A 883 6.79 4.01 26.32
C ASN A 883 5.36 3.46 26.24
N ILE A 884 5.14 2.39 25.47
CA ILE A 884 3.83 1.72 25.41
C ILE A 884 3.75 0.68 26.52
N LEU A 885 2.70 0.76 27.34
CA LEU A 885 2.48 -0.18 28.44
C LEU A 885 2.01 -1.54 27.90
N MET A 886 2.78 -2.61 28.13
CA MET A 886 2.47 -3.95 27.62
C MET A 886 2.00 -4.87 28.74
N PHE A 887 0.75 -5.35 28.66
CA PHE A 887 0.17 -6.34 29.56
C PHE A 887 0.11 -7.69 28.86
N ALA A 888 0.63 -8.74 29.53
CA ALA A 888 0.68 -10.09 29.00
C ALA A 888 0.22 -11.10 30.04
N SER A 889 -0.61 -12.05 29.63
CA SER A 889 -1.05 -13.15 30.49
C SER A 889 0.11 -14.08 30.83
N SER A 890 0.15 -14.54 32.08
CA SER A 890 0.91 -15.74 32.44
C SER A 890 0.35 -16.96 31.71
N SER A 891 1.18 -17.95 31.42
CA SER A 891 0.74 -19.20 30.78
C SER A 891 -0.09 -20.04 31.76
N ASP A 892 -1.23 -20.55 31.32
CA ASP A 892 -2.12 -21.42 32.12
C ASP A 892 -1.57 -22.87 32.27
N GLY A 893 -0.24 -23.03 32.29
CA GLY A 893 0.46 -24.31 32.45
C GLY A 893 0.73 -24.73 33.91
N GLY A 894 0.14 -24.02 34.88
CA GLY A 894 0.42 -24.21 36.31
C GLY A 894 1.86 -23.84 36.68
N HIS A 895 2.31 -24.28 37.85
CA HIS A 895 3.63 -23.91 38.40
C HIS A 895 4.85 -24.48 37.64
N PHE A 896 4.66 -25.19 36.52
CA PHE A 896 5.70 -26.00 35.87
C PHE A 896 6.30 -25.41 34.58
N ARG A 897 5.79 -24.29 34.05
CA ARG A 897 6.31 -23.62 32.85
C ARG A 897 6.45 -22.13 33.06
N ASP A 898 7.55 -21.56 32.56
CA ASP A 898 7.94 -20.17 32.86
C ASP A 898 8.66 -19.45 31.71
N ASP A 899 8.96 -20.15 30.62
CA ASP A 899 9.75 -19.68 29.50
C ASP A 899 8.90 -19.09 28.35
N SER A 900 7.58 -18.98 28.52
CA SER A 900 6.67 -18.58 27.43
C SER A 900 6.89 -17.14 26.92
N TRP A 901 6.75 -16.97 25.61
CA TRP A 901 6.82 -15.68 24.93
C TRP A 901 5.46 -14.97 24.93
N PRO A 902 5.44 -13.62 24.89
CA PRO A 902 6.58 -12.71 24.70
C PRO A 902 7.36 -12.36 25.99
N ILE A 903 6.89 -12.79 27.16
CA ILE A 903 7.38 -12.30 28.46
C ILE A 903 8.85 -12.63 28.72
N SER A 904 9.27 -13.88 28.47
CA SER A 904 10.64 -14.32 28.79
C SER A 904 11.73 -13.71 27.89
N LEU A 905 11.37 -13.14 26.72
CA LEU A 905 12.29 -12.38 25.87
C LEU A 905 12.80 -11.11 26.57
N LYS A 906 11.93 -10.40 27.30
CA LYS A 906 12.27 -9.16 27.99
C LYS A 906 11.34 -8.92 29.19
N ARG A 907 11.57 -9.66 30.28
CA ARG A 907 10.69 -9.68 31.46
C ARG A 907 10.34 -8.29 32.00
N ASP A 908 11.27 -7.35 31.97
CA ASP A 908 11.11 -5.98 32.46
C ASP A 908 10.32 -5.05 31.54
N ALA A 909 9.93 -5.50 30.34
CA ALA A 909 9.08 -4.74 29.43
C ALA A 909 7.57 -4.91 29.70
N PHE A 910 7.18 -6.01 30.37
CA PHE A 910 5.78 -6.42 30.51
C PHE A 910 5.25 -6.28 31.93
N PHE A 911 3.93 -6.15 32.05
CA PHE A 911 3.19 -6.58 33.23
C PHE A 911 2.72 -8.02 33.01
N ARG A 912 3.33 -8.98 33.72
CA ARG A 912 2.87 -10.37 33.73
C ARG A 912 1.70 -10.50 34.70
N ILE A 913 0.51 -10.79 34.17
CA ILE A 913 -0.72 -10.87 34.95
C ILE A 913 -1.16 -12.32 35.10
N GLY A 914 -1.53 -12.72 36.32
CA GLY A 914 -2.15 -14.01 36.60
C GLY A 914 -3.60 -13.87 37.09
N ALA A 915 -4.39 -14.92 36.89
CA ALA A 915 -5.73 -15.02 37.45
C ALA A 915 -5.74 -15.16 38.98
N ALA A 916 -6.77 -14.60 39.62
CA ALA A 916 -7.12 -14.80 41.02
C ALA A 916 -8.63 -15.08 41.18
N LYS A 917 -8.95 -15.74 42.29
CA LYS A 917 -10.30 -16.08 42.76
C LYS A 917 -10.96 -14.87 43.43
N ALA A 918 -12.27 -14.98 43.72
CA ALA A 918 -13.07 -13.91 44.34
C ALA A 918 -12.49 -13.36 45.66
N ASP A 919 -11.81 -14.23 46.43
CA ASP A 919 -11.13 -13.94 47.69
C ASP A 919 -9.73 -13.34 47.55
N GLY A 920 -9.25 -13.12 46.33
CA GLY A 920 -7.92 -12.57 46.03
C GLY A 920 -6.77 -13.58 46.15
N LYS A 921 -7.04 -14.89 46.26
CA LYS A 921 -6.00 -15.93 46.12
C LYS A 921 -5.67 -16.16 44.65
N PRO A 922 -4.39 -16.34 44.28
CA PRO A 922 -4.00 -16.75 42.93
C PRO A 922 -4.71 -18.03 42.51
N PHE A 923 -5.03 -18.13 41.21
CA PHE A 923 -5.51 -19.36 40.61
C PHE A 923 -4.35 -20.34 40.45
N ASP A 924 -4.60 -21.62 40.70
CA ASP A 924 -3.56 -22.66 40.74
C ASP A 924 -2.86 -22.83 39.37
N TRP A 925 -3.54 -22.44 38.29
CA TRP A 925 -3.01 -22.45 36.93
C TRP A 925 -2.35 -21.14 36.48
N ALA A 926 -2.39 -20.06 37.28
CA ALA A 926 -1.81 -18.75 36.92
C ALA A 926 -0.27 -18.74 36.82
N GLY A 927 0.41 -19.83 37.15
CA GLY A 927 1.86 -19.96 37.16
C GLY A 927 2.49 -19.58 38.51
N PRO A 928 3.83 -19.52 38.60
CA PRO A 928 4.53 -19.22 39.86
C PRO A 928 4.29 -17.77 40.31
N VAL A 929 3.65 -17.60 41.48
CA VAL A 929 3.18 -16.28 41.98
C VAL A 929 4.33 -15.29 42.19
N ASN A 930 5.52 -15.79 42.53
CA ASN A 930 6.74 -14.99 42.67
C ASN A 930 7.21 -14.32 41.36
N LEU A 931 6.72 -14.76 40.21
CA LEU A 931 7.10 -14.29 38.87
C LEU A 931 6.04 -13.41 38.21
N LEU A 932 4.81 -13.40 38.73
CA LEU A 932 3.74 -12.49 38.33
C LEU A 932 4.04 -11.08 38.82
N ASP A 933 3.73 -10.03 38.06
CA ASP A 933 3.76 -8.67 38.62
C ASP A 933 2.55 -8.47 39.54
N TYR A 934 1.36 -8.79 39.05
CA TYR A 934 0.09 -8.65 39.78
C TYR A 934 -0.87 -9.79 39.46
N THR A 935 -1.83 -10.04 40.36
CA THR A 935 -3.01 -10.86 40.07
C THR A 935 -4.29 -10.02 40.06
N PHE A 936 -5.19 -10.37 39.15
CA PHE A 936 -6.49 -9.73 38.94
C PHE A 936 -7.60 -10.79 38.89
N PRO A 937 -8.88 -10.41 39.04
CA PRO A 937 -10.01 -11.33 38.85
C PRO A 937 -9.87 -12.12 37.55
N GLY A 938 -9.86 -13.45 37.65
CA GLY A 938 -9.67 -14.33 36.49
C GLY A 938 -10.20 -15.73 36.71
N VAL A 939 -11.06 -15.92 37.72
CA VAL A 939 -11.79 -17.16 37.96
C VAL A 939 -13.26 -16.77 38.14
N ASP A 940 -14.13 -17.46 37.40
CA ASP A 940 -15.58 -17.31 37.40
C ASP A 940 -16.08 -15.87 37.14
N VAL A 941 -15.40 -15.15 36.25
CA VAL A 941 -15.71 -13.75 35.93
C VAL A 941 -16.91 -13.66 34.99
N ILE A 942 -18.02 -13.15 35.50
CA ILE A 942 -19.29 -12.98 34.75
C ILE A 942 -19.08 -12.05 33.54
N LYS A 943 -19.45 -12.49 32.32
CA LYS A 943 -19.36 -11.68 31.08
C LYS A 943 -20.26 -10.43 31.09
N ALA A 944 -21.50 -10.59 31.55
CA ALA A 944 -22.54 -9.57 31.43
C ALA A 944 -22.58 -8.62 32.63
N HIS A 945 -22.82 -7.33 32.36
CA HIS A 945 -23.26 -6.38 33.38
C HIS A 945 -24.76 -6.59 33.67
N SER A 946 -25.08 -7.69 34.35
CA SER A 946 -26.39 -7.87 34.97
C SER A 946 -26.53 -6.88 36.12
N ARG A 947 -27.38 -5.86 35.93
CA ARG A 947 -27.96 -5.13 37.07
C ARG A 947 -28.51 -6.15 38.05
N SER A 948 -28.14 -6.04 39.33
CA SER A 948 -28.76 -6.80 40.41
C SER A 948 -30.29 -6.71 40.28
N PRO A 949 -31.03 -7.84 40.25
CA PRO A 949 -32.46 -7.78 40.06
C PRO A 949 -33.11 -6.95 41.17
N GLN A 950 -33.86 -5.91 40.80
CA GLN A 950 -34.82 -5.33 41.72
C GLN A 950 -35.83 -6.43 42.07
N LYS A 951 -36.15 -6.57 43.36
CA LYS A 951 -36.99 -7.66 43.91
C LYS A 951 -38.47 -7.48 43.56
N SER A 952 -38.81 -7.55 42.27
CA SER A 952 -40.17 -7.62 41.75
C SER A 952 -40.12 -8.02 40.26
N ASP A 953 -40.45 -9.28 39.98
CA ASP A 953 -41.21 -9.77 38.80
C ASP A 953 -40.91 -11.24 38.51
N SER A 954 -41.92 -12.09 38.65
CA SER A 954 -41.84 -13.56 38.75
C SER A 954 -41.45 -14.33 37.47
N LYS A 955 -40.76 -13.71 36.51
CA LYS A 955 -40.19 -14.37 35.32
C LYS A 955 -38.70 -14.68 35.53
N TYR A 956 -38.38 -15.55 36.48
CA TYR A 956 -37.01 -15.77 36.96
C TYR A 956 -36.25 -16.97 36.36
N HIS A 957 -36.91 -17.91 35.66
CA HIS A 957 -36.22 -19.08 35.11
C HIS A 957 -35.47 -18.81 33.79
N ASP A 958 -35.98 -17.91 32.94
CA ASP A 958 -35.51 -17.68 31.56
C ASP A 958 -34.27 -16.75 31.46
N LYS A 959 -33.72 -16.30 32.60
CA LYS A 959 -32.55 -15.39 32.67
C LYS A 959 -31.31 -16.03 33.28
N LEU A 960 -31.42 -17.21 33.90
CA LEU A 960 -30.30 -17.84 34.60
C LEU A 960 -29.24 -18.39 33.62
N GLU A 961 -29.66 -18.84 32.43
CA GLU A 961 -28.79 -19.34 31.35
C GLU A 961 -27.82 -18.29 30.78
N ARG A 962 -28.01 -16.99 31.08
CA ARG A 962 -27.17 -15.91 30.53
C ARG A 962 -25.99 -15.50 31.40
N MET A 963 -25.80 -16.12 32.57
CA MET A 963 -24.61 -15.91 33.40
C MET A 963 -23.49 -16.89 33.04
N THR A 964 -22.95 -16.74 31.82
CA THR A 964 -21.68 -17.40 31.49
C THR A 964 -20.53 -16.67 32.18
N THR A 965 -19.69 -17.44 32.87
CA THR A 965 -18.45 -17.00 33.49
C THR A 965 -17.26 -17.34 32.62
N GLU A 966 -16.13 -16.67 32.85
CA GLU A 966 -14.86 -16.91 32.17
C GLU A 966 -13.73 -17.03 33.19
N THR A 967 -12.82 -17.97 32.95
CA THR A 967 -11.72 -18.32 33.83
C THR A 967 -10.43 -18.43 33.01
N GLY A 968 -9.39 -17.71 33.42
CA GLY A 968 -8.08 -17.71 32.76
C GLY A 968 -7.26 -16.46 33.04
N SER A 969 -5.93 -16.57 32.90
CA SER A 969 -5.01 -15.43 33.04
C SER A 969 -5.23 -14.36 31.96
N SER A 970 -5.86 -14.74 30.85
CA SER A 970 -6.37 -13.85 29.80
C SER A 970 -7.35 -12.79 30.32
N VAL A 971 -8.41 -13.22 31.02
CA VAL A 971 -9.44 -12.35 31.62
C VAL A 971 -8.82 -11.33 32.57
N ALA A 972 -7.94 -11.81 33.44
CA ALA A 972 -7.20 -10.99 34.40
C ALA A 972 -6.32 -9.94 33.70
N THR A 973 -5.68 -10.30 32.59
CA THR A 973 -4.85 -9.39 31.76
C THR A 973 -5.68 -8.27 31.15
N ALA A 974 -6.86 -8.59 30.60
CA ALA A 974 -7.76 -7.60 30.03
C ALA A 974 -8.32 -6.63 31.09
N LEU A 975 -8.64 -7.11 32.30
CA LEU A 975 -9.02 -6.25 33.43
C LEU A 975 -7.86 -5.36 33.92
N ALA A 976 -6.63 -5.87 33.90
CA ALA A 976 -5.42 -5.10 34.24
C ALA A 976 -5.16 -3.97 33.23
N ALA A 977 -5.24 -4.27 31.93
CA ALA A 977 -5.13 -3.27 30.86
C ALA A 977 -6.24 -2.21 30.95
N GLY A 978 -7.49 -2.64 31.24
CA GLY A 978 -8.60 -1.73 31.52
C GLY A 978 -8.37 -0.85 32.76
N THR A 979 -7.73 -1.39 33.80
CA THR A 979 -7.38 -0.65 35.04
C THR A 979 -6.31 0.41 34.77
N ALA A 980 -5.25 0.08 34.03
CA ALA A 980 -4.26 1.07 33.60
C ALA A 980 -4.87 2.17 32.72
N ALA A 981 -5.80 1.81 31.82
CA ALA A 981 -6.55 2.78 31.02
C ALA A 981 -7.42 3.71 31.88
N MET A 982 -8.07 3.18 32.93
CA MET A 982 -8.82 3.96 33.92
C MET A 982 -7.90 4.93 34.69
N VAL A 983 -6.75 4.49 35.17
CA VAL A 983 -5.78 5.36 35.87
C VAL A 983 -5.33 6.52 34.97
N LEU A 984 -4.93 6.24 33.73
CA LEU A 984 -4.56 7.30 32.78
C LEU A 984 -5.75 8.24 32.46
N MET A 985 -6.99 7.74 32.44
CA MET A 985 -8.18 8.55 32.26
C MET A 985 -8.43 9.49 33.45
N CYS A 986 -8.27 9.01 34.69
CA CYS A 986 -8.34 9.85 35.89
C CYS A 986 -7.30 10.97 35.85
N VAL A 987 -6.06 10.67 35.44
CA VAL A 987 -5.00 11.69 35.29
C VAL A 987 -5.34 12.71 34.18
N ARG A 988 -5.97 12.29 33.07
CA ARG A 988 -6.45 13.23 32.03
C ARG A 988 -7.58 14.13 32.53
N ILE A 989 -8.55 13.61 33.28
CA ILE A 989 -9.60 14.41 33.93
C ILE A 989 -8.96 15.44 34.87
N ALA A 990 -8.08 14.99 35.76
CA ALA A 990 -7.36 15.85 36.69
C ALA A 990 -6.50 16.91 35.99
N ALA A 991 -5.91 16.62 34.83
CA ALA A 991 -5.17 17.60 34.04
C ALA A 991 -6.07 18.70 33.47
N ILE A 992 -7.22 18.34 32.89
CA ILE A 992 -8.22 19.28 32.36
C ILE A 992 -8.70 20.24 33.46
N ASP A 993 -9.00 19.72 34.65
CA ASP A 993 -9.48 20.51 35.80
C ASP A 993 -8.35 21.26 36.52
N SER A 994 -7.12 20.74 36.50
CA SER A 994 -5.90 21.39 37.02
C SER A 994 -5.49 22.61 36.21
N LEU A 995 -5.68 22.60 34.89
CA LEU A 995 -5.41 23.75 34.02
C LEU A 995 -6.34 24.94 34.30
N GLU A 996 -7.50 24.70 34.90
CA GLU A 996 -8.43 25.75 35.36
C GLU A 996 -8.06 26.29 36.77
N ASN A 997 -7.29 25.51 37.56
CA ASN A 997 -7.02 25.78 38.98
C ASN A 997 -5.53 25.90 39.35
N LYS A 998 -4.61 25.90 38.36
CA LYS A 998 -3.13 25.97 38.54
C LYS A 998 -2.54 24.89 39.47
N ARG A 999 -2.96 23.62 39.34
CA ARG A 999 -2.57 22.51 40.25
C ARG A 999 -1.49 21.53 39.73
N GLY A 1000 -0.78 21.86 38.65
CA GLY A 1000 0.52 21.24 38.32
C GLY A 1000 0.52 19.91 37.54
N VAL A 1001 -0.64 19.32 37.19
CA VAL A 1001 -0.65 18.14 36.29
C VAL A 1001 -0.44 18.61 34.84
N THR A 1002 0.71 18.28 34.24
CA THR A 1002 1.10 18.68 32.89
C THR A 1002 1.15 17.49 31.92
N GLN A 1003 1.34 17.75 30.62
CA GLN A 1003 1.57 16.69 29.62
C GLN A 1003 2.78 15.81 29.99
N THR A 1004 3.79 16.37 30.65
CA THR A 1004 4.95 15.62 31.15
C THR A 1004 4.52 14.55 32.15
N VAL A 1005 3.57 14.83 33.05
CA VAL A 1005 3.05 13.85 34.01
C VAL A 1005 2.35 12.68 33.28
N LEU A 1006 1.59 12.94 32.22
CA LEU A 1006 0.99 11.87 31.41
C LEU A 1006 2.03 11.01 30.69
N ASN A 1007 3.07 11.63 30.12
CA ASN A 1007 4.16 10.91 29.46
C ASN A 1007 4.97 10.08 30.48
N GLU A 1008 5.19 10.59 31.68
CA GLU A 1008 5.81 9.83 32.78
C GLU A 1008 4.93 8.64 33.21
N MET A 1009 3.61 8.81 33.33
CA MET A 1009 2.67 7.72 33.67
C MET A 1009 2.60 6.60 32.62
N GLN A 1010 3.04 6.85 31.39
CA GLN A 1010 3.16 5.82 30.35
C GLN A 1010 4.41 4.95 30.47
N LYS A 1011 5.37 5.31 31.34
CA LYS A 1011 6.52 4.44 31.65
C LYS A 1011 6.08 3.30 32.57
N ARG A 1012 6.47 2.05 32.24
CA ARG A 1012 6.14 0.84 33.03
C ARG A 1012 6.36 1.04 34.53
N ASN A 1013 7.53 1.50 34.96
CA ASN A 1013 7.87 1.64 36.38
C ASN A 1013 6.95 2.62 37.12
N ASN A 1014 6.55 3.71 36.46
CA ASN A 1014 5.64 4.69 37.04
C ASN A 1014 4.21 4.15 37.12
N MET A 1015 3.76 3.41 36.10
CA MET A 1015 2.47 2.71 36.14
C MET A 1015 2.46 1.55 37.17
N ALA A 1016 3.59 0.88 37.41
CA ALA A 1016 3.73 -0.13 38.47
C ALA A 1016 3.48 0.50 39.86
N VAL A 1017 4.17 1.61 40.16
CA VAL A 1017 3.95 2.40 41.40
C VAL A 1017 2.50 2.89 41.49
N ALA A 1018 1.88 3.29 40.37
CA ALA A 1018 0.48 3.70 40.35
C ALA A 1018 -0.48 2.54 40.70
N LEU A 1019 -0.29 1.36 40.13
CA LEU A 1019 -1.07 0.15 40.43
C LEU A 1019 -0.87 -0.32 41.88
N GLU A 1020 0.36 -0.24 42.40
CA GLU A 1020 0.65 -0.53 43.80
C GLU A 1020 -0.12 0.38 44.75
N ARG A 1021 -0.07 1.69 44.52
CA ARG A 1021 -0.80 2.68 45.32
C ARG A 1021 -2.32 2.62 45.19
N LEU A 1022 -2.83 1.96 44.15
CA LEU A 1022 -4.27 1.74 43.96
C LEU A 1022 -4.85 0.74 44.98
N GLY A 1023 -4.03 -0.19 45.50
CA GLY A 1023 -4.46 -1.12 46.55
C GLY A 1023 -3.68 -2.43 46.64
N VAL A 1024 -2.41 -2.49 46.22
CA VAL A 1024 -1.60 -3.69 46.46
C VAL A 1024 -1.29 -3.81 47.94
N LYS A 1025 -1.80 -4.87 48.55
CA LYS A 1025 -1.41 -5.28 49.90
C LYS A 1025 -0.14 -6.10 49.78
N LEU A 1026 0.97 -5.67 50.39
CA LEU A 1026 2.20 -6.48 50.39
C LEU A 1026 1.96 -7.78 51.19
N GLY A 1027 1.86 -8.88 50.44
CA GLY A 1027 1.68 -10.26 50.90
C GLY A 1027 1.78 -11.19 49.69
N ASP A 1028 1.84 -12.50 49.93
CA ASP A 1028 2.28 -13.48 48.92
C ASP A 1028 1.44 -13.53 47.62
N ASN A 1029 0.18 -13.07 47.66
CA ASN A 1029 -0.80 -13.25 46.57
C ASN A 1029 -0.72 -12.23 45.41
N ARG A 1030 -0.02 -11.09 45.59
CA ARG A 1030 0.09 -9.98 44.60
C ARG A 1030 -1.23 -9.42 44.03
N PHE A 1031 -2.34 -9.56 44.75
CA PHE A 1031 -3.66 -9.10 44.33
C PHE A 1031 -3.89 -7.60 44.58
N ILE A 1032 -4.55 -6.89 43.66
CA ILE A 1032 -4.85 -5.45 43.79
C ILE A 1032 -6.24 -5.23 44.42
N GLU A 1033 -6.28 -4.89 45.71
CA GLU A 1033 -7.50 -4.57 46.47
C GLU A 1033 -8.04 -3.15 46.14
N VAL A 1034 -8.58 -2.95 44.93
CA VAL A 1034 -8.99 -1.62 44.41
C VAL A 1034 -9.99 -0.85 45.29
N TRP A 1035 -10.77 -1.53 46.15
CA TRP A 1035 -11.66 -0.89 47.12
C TRP A 1035 -10.93 0.01 48.11
N GLN A 1036 -9.65 -0.23 48.41
CA GLN A 1036 -8.83 0.64 49.27
C GLN A 1036 -8.62 2.07 48.73
N THR A 1037 -8.96 2.32 47.46
CA THR A 1037 -8.86 3.64 46.82
C THR A 1037 -10.17 4.08 46.17
N LEU A 1038 -10.92 3.15 45.58
CA LEU A 1038 -12.11 3.48 44.79
C LEU A 1038 -13.40 3.54 45.64
N ASP A 1039 -13.46 2.86 46.79
CA ASP A 1039 -14.61 2.95 47.69
C ASP A 1039 -14.48 4.12 48.67
N THR A 1040 -15.23 5.19 48.41
CA THR A 1040 -15.18 6.41 49.23
C THR A 1040 -15.81 6.26 50.62
N ARG A 1041 -16.41 5.11 50.97
CA ARG A 1041 -16.94 4.84 52.31
C ARG A 1041 -15.83 4.70 53.36
N ASP A 1042 -14.66 4.22 52.95
CA ASP A 1042 -13.53 3.94 53.85
C ASP A 1042 -12.58 5.14 54.03
N TRP A 1043 -12.96 6.33 53.53
CA TRP A 1043 -12.02 7.42 53.29
C TRP A 1043 -12.15 8.59 54.31
N PRO A 1044 -11.12 8.88 55.13
CA PRO A 1044 -11.23 9.87 56.21
C PRO A 1044 -11.48 11.29 55.71
N ASN A 1045 -12.44 11.99 56.32
CA ASN A 1045 -12.78 13.41 56.08
C ASN A 1045 -13.30 13.77 54.67
N PHE A 1046 -13.82 12.83 53.87
CA PHE A 1046 -14.38 13.15 52.55
C PHE A 1046 -15.71 13.94 52.63
N LYS A 1047 -15.61 15.28 52.67
CA LYS A 1047 -16.76 16.20 52.81
C LYS A 1047 -17.50 16.53 51.51
N GLU A 1048 -16.86 16.42 50.34
CA GLU A 1048 -17.46 16.77 49.04
C GLU A 1048 -17.89 15.54 48.24
N LYS A 1049 -19.19 15.23 48.19
CA LYS A 1049 -19.75 14.12 47.39
C LYS A 1049 -19.79 14.40 45.88
N ARG A 1050 -18.79 15.06 45.29
CA ARG A 1050 -18.72 15.31 43.83
C ARG A 1050 -17.93 14.19 43.13
N PRO A 1051 -18.47 13.52 42.10
CA PRO A 1051 -17.75 12.50 41.33
C PRO A 1051 -16.37 12.95 40.83
N ALA A 1052 -16.22 14.17 40.31
CA ALA A 1052 -14.94 14.68 39.81
C ALA A 1052 -13.82 14.68 40.88
N ALA A 1053 -14.14 15.00 42.13
CA ALA A 1053 -13.16 15.03 43.23
C ALA A 1053 -12.61 13.62 43.55
N LYS A 1054 -13.36 12.56 43.28
CA LYS A 1054 -12.85 11.18 43.39
C LYS A 1054 -11.77 10.91 42.33
N MET A 1055 -11.97 11.39 41.10
CA MET A 1055 -11.08 11.15 39.96
C MET A 1055 -9.80 11.97 40.09
N GLU A 1056 -9.91 13.23 40.56
CA GLU A 1056 -8.77 14.05 41.01
C GLU A 1056 -7.94 13.33 42.07
N MET A 1057 -8.58 12.68 43.05
CA MET A 1057 -7.84 11.96 44.09
C MET A 1057 -7.21 10.66 43.60
N VAL A 1058 -7.91 9.86 42.80
CA VAL A 1058 -7.31 8.68 42.17
C VAL A 1058 -6.06 9.08 41.40
N ALA A 1059 -6.12 10.17 40.61
CA ALA A 1059 -4.94 10.75 39.97
C ALA A 1059 -3.86 11.17 40.99
N ALA A 1060 -4.18 11.98 42.00
CA ALA A 1060 -3.22 12.45 42.99
C ALA A 1060 -2.53 11.33 43.79
N LYS A 1061 -3.24 10.22 44.08
CA LYS A 1061 -2.68 9.05 44.76
C LYS A 1061 -1.78 8.23 43.83
N THR A 1062 -2.20 8.04 42.58
CA THR A 1062 -1.50 7.20 41.59
C THR A 1062 -0.29 7.86 40.94
N ILE A 1063 -0.28 9.20 40.80
CA ILE A 1063 0.87 9.94 40.26
C ILE A 1063 2.09 9.73 41.19
N PRO A 1064 3.23 9.20 40.69
CA PRO A 1064 4.44 9.05 41.50
C PRO A 1064 5.00 10.43 41.91
N LEU A 1065 5.87 10.45 42.93
CA LEU A 1065 6.56 11.68 43.34
C LEU A 1065 7.63 12.05 42.30
N ILE A 1066 7.21 12.72 41.24
CA ILE A 1066 8.11 13.22 40.19
C ILE A 1066 8.98 14.34 40.81
N PRO A 1067 10.33 14.30 40.66
CA PRO A 1067 11.21 15.33 41.19
C PRO A 1067 10.84 16.74 40.69
N SER A 1068 10.95 17.73 41.55
CA SER A 1068 10.55 19.12 41.29
C SER A 1068 11.24 19.78 40.08
N GLN A 1069 12.36 19.24 39.61
CA GLN A 1069 13.05 19.65 38.38
C GLN A 1069 12.26 19.37 37.09
N VAL A 1070 11.25 18.49 37.13
CA VAL A 1070 10.43 18.10 35.95
C VAL A 1070 9.10 18.86 35.90
N MET A 1071 8.65 19.43 37.02
CA MET A 1071 7.43 20.26 37.11
C MET A 1071 7.73 21.71 36.71
N GLY A 1072 8.23 21.92 35.49
CA GLY A 1072 8.72 23.20 34.98
C GLY A 1072 7.82 24.39 35.34
N THR A 1073 8.39 25.31 36.13
CA THR A 1073 7.83 26.59 36.56
C THR A 1073 7.81 27.62 35.43
#